data_AF-A0A329RY13-F1
#
_entry.id   AF-A0A329RY13-F1
#
_cell.length_a   1.000
_cell.length_b   1.000
_cell.length_c   1.000
_cell.angle_alpha   90.00
_cell.angle_beta   90.00
_cell.angle_gamma   90.00
#
_symmetry.space_group_name_H-M   'P 1'
#
loop_
_entity.id
_entity.type
_entity.pdbx_description
1 polymer ?
#
loop_
_entity_poly.entity_id
_entity_poly.type
_entity_poly.pdbx_seq_one_letter_code
_entity_poly.pdbx_strand_id
1 'polypeptide(L)'
;MAEDIKPTCTAPSSDTDALASPQPGTKRKKVSRTALTVREKAIVKSFCEQKVTDCKARGELVPSQEVLRREVATQFGWSCGRSTLSKIISMDWKLLRSSHEGGEAPRNPNMKRRRRPLFPAFEADLVKFIFAHVGEEGGTKSTSEQSPSVEIACGGNTTSVAEDKGTQSSEVGDSRRRPLTEALILEEAQRLKQVHGVSDEMLMLSVGWLARFKHRHCIRLRKPAGVANKCRIPQHQQDVSAEPVLMGAWSAGLMSASLSQPQVLIGESLPHQHTADSCVGDTGDLLPSSSQQGVNLELASGSEGTMAPTKTALCSAQWYHGEPTNRALLEQIPQSIRELACTCQKYDDCIGAIGGLKVAVVGFGSVVDAFLLAEAVGADGSVVCVEASASNIYTAEQIAESFCLSTQGLPAVNMKFIMGEYSGMPQSSSSIEGELKNLQGRVDLVICNCSIQSLEFPASKNAVLELAFSLLKVGGELRVTDLVCSRRLSSSECEEARLAMTASDETTAISHGSSNQLQQKLLLGAPYQWCTDTTNSFRIRFKTPSVIRTLVTMSHILHAVSTGSQASLVPIKRALLSVSDKSGVVELATYLSQHGVELLSTGGTAKALRDAKLPVVDVSTYTGSPEIMDGRVKTLHPKIHGGLLGVRGNAQHEADMAANGIQNIDLVILNLYAFEAAVANGGDFDTCIENIDIGGPSMLRSSAKNHKAVVICSSPSQYPTLIQELETNKDSFSTSIEFRRSCAAAAFSLAASYDSAISSWLNGQLGTSAPTITRVYKNEFPLKYGCNPHQNPAAILSRVGSKLPFTVLNGTPGYINLLDAANAYQLVRELRLSLGLPAAASFKHVSPAGAAVAVDLEQSLHAAYEVGNVTLTPLSLAYLRARNADPLSSFGDFVAVSDVVDEATAKILKREVSDGIIAPGYEPAAFEILKAKKGGKFIVLEADPNFVLPDIEYREVAGITFAQKRNDVLFSAEKHLADVQTTGAGPLTDAKKRDLALAAITLKYTQSNSVGYAKDGQMIGVGAGQQSRVDCVKLAGRKVAIWHLRQHPKVQGLAFKSTVKRQERVNARVRYIEGDMAPAELETFNALFETVPEPLTAAEKDEFLKNLTDVSLASDAFFPFRDSIDHATKLGVKFITQPGGSTRDADVKSACEEFGITMAFSNLRLFHH
;
A
#
# COMPACT_ATOMS: atom_id res chain seq x y z
N MET A 1 -32.62 -46.55 30.53
CA MET A 1 -31.21 -46.61 30.07
C MET A 1 -30.74 -45.16 30.03
N ALA A 2 -30.25 -44.56 31.13
CA ALA A 2 -29.50 -45.11 32.27
C ALA A 2 -28.21 -45.84 31.83
N GLU A 3 -27.02 -45.65 32.42
CA GLU A 3 -26.52 -44.88 33.59
C GLU A 3 -24.97 -44.77 33.46
N ASP A 4 -24.19 -43.84 34.06
CA ASP A 4 -24.41 -42.47 34.59
C ASP A 4 -23.02 -41.75 34.71
N ILE A 5 -22.88 -40.63 35.45
CA ILE A 5 -21.70 -39.73 35.44
C ILE A 5 -20.99 -39.63 36.81
N LYS A 6 -19.63 -39.51 36.79
CA LYS A 6 -18.72 -39.00 37.87
C LYS A 6 -18.49 -39.94 39.10
N PRO A 7 -17.59 -39.60 40.08
CA PRO A 7 -16.53 -38.57 40.12
C PRO A 7 -15.15 -38.96 40.76
N THR A 8 -14.15 -38.07 40.53
CA THR A 8 -13.10 -37.56 41.49
C THR A 8 -11.97 -38.41 42.11
N CYS A 9 -10.82 -37.72 42.27
CA CYS A 9 -9.74 -37.87 43.28
C CYS A 9 -8.85 -39.13 43.18
N THR A 10 -7.55 -39.11 43.52
CA THR A 10 -6.73 -38.20 44.35
C THR A 10 -5.35 -37.86 43.76
N ALA A 11 -4.60 -36.98 44.44
CA ALA A 11 -3.14 -36.80 44.38
C ALA A 11 -2.67 -36.25 45.76
N PRO A 12 -1.37 -36.13 46.10
CA PRO A 12 -0.16 -36.74 45.52
C PRO A 12 0.69 -37.50 46.60
N SER A 13 1.84 -38.09 46.23
CA SER A 13 2.90 -38.43 47.20
C SER A 13 4.30 -38.57 46.59
N SER A 14 5.28 -37.89 47.21
CA SER A 14 6.71 -38.25 47.38
C SER A 14 7.55 -38.82 46.22
N ASP A 15 8.46 -37.95 45.75
CA ASP A 15 9.93 -38.12 45.82
C ASP A 15 10.77 -38.99 44.87
N THR A 16 11.90 -38.37 44.51
CA THR A 16 13.26 -38.90 44.22
C THR A 16 13.58 -39.70 42.93
N ASP A 17 14.54 -39.11 42.20
CA ASP A 17 15.79 -39.72 41.73
C ASP A 17 16.03 -40.27 40.31
N ALA A 18 17.32 -40.11 39.96
CA ALA A 18 18.16 -40.74 38.94
C ALA A 18 17.77 -40.63 37.45
N LEU A 19 18.74 -40.15 36.65
CA LEU A 19 18.74 -40.36 35.20
C LEU A 19 19.27 -41.75 34.85
N ALA A 20 18.59 -42.44 33.95
CA ALA A 20 19.13 -43.58 33.20
C ALA A 20 19.03 -43.31 31.69
N SER A 21 20.09 -43.59 30.94
CA SER A 21 20.18 -43.34 29.50
C SER A 21 19.66 -44.52 28.65
N PRO A 22 18.80 -44.29 27.64
CA PRO A 22 18.21 -45.37 26.84
C PRO A 22 19.10 -45.85 25.68
N GLN A 23 19.02 -47.14 25.38
CA GLN A 23 19.80 -47.81 24.32
C GLN A 23 19.28 -47.58 22.88
N PRO A 24 20.14 -47.77 21.85
CA PRO A 24 19.77 -47.54 20.45
C PRO A 24 18.92 -48.69 19.86
N GLY A 25 17.61 -48.50 19.78
CA GLY A 25 16.71 -49.45 19.11
C GLY A 25 15.30 -48.95 18.74
N THR A 26 14.94 -47.71 19.09
CA THR A 26 13.58 -47.19 18.92
C THR A 26 13.42 -46.25 17.72
N LYS A 27 12.24 -46.27 17.08
CA LYS A 27 11.93 -45.47 15.88
C LYS A 27 12.08 -43.97 16.19
N ARG A 28 12.89 -43.25 15.38
CA ARG A 28 13.12 -41.79 15.52
C ARG A 28 11.79 -41.02 15.63
N LYS A 29 11.53 -40.44 16.80
CA LYS A 29 10.30 -39.71 17.12
C LYS A 29 10.28 -38.39 16.35
N LYS A 30 9.37 -38.24 15.39
CA LYS A 30 9.25 -37.05 14.53
C LYS A 30 8.49 -35.95 15.30
N VAL A 31 9.20 -35.18 16.11
CA VAL A 31 8.63 -34.04 16.86
C VAL A 31 8.06 -33.02 15.86
N SER A 32 6.87 -32.50 16.14
CA SER A 32 6.22 -31.52 15.26
C SER A 32 6.90 -30.14 15.36
N ARG A 33 6.46 -29.16 14.57
CA ARG A 33 7.13 -27.85 14.44
C ARG A 33 6.99 -26.92 15.66
N THR A 34 6.37 -27.37 16.75
CA THR A 34 6.04 -26.56 17.93
C THR A 34 6.59 -27.15 19.23
N ALA A 35 7.65 -26.50 19.74
CA ALA A 35 8.22 -26.58 21.09
C ALA A 35 8.67 -27.94 21.67
N LEU A 36 9.90 -27.98 22.19
CA LEU A 36 10.29 -28.93 23.23
C LEU A 36 9.53 -28.63 24.54
N THR A 37 9.26 -29.66 25.32
CA THR A 37 8.75 -29.55 26.70
C THR A 37 9.76 -28.85 27.61
N VAL A 38 9.31 -28.38 28.78
CA VAL A 38 10.18 -27.74 29.79
C VAL A 38 11.28 -28.72 30.26
N ARG A 39 10.94 -30.00 30.47
CA ARG A 39 11.88 -31.06 30.87
C ARG A 39 12.95 -31.31 29.80
N GLU A 40 12.57 -31.39 28.53
CA GLU A 40 13.53 -31.55 27.42
C GLU A 40 14.46 -30.33 27.26
N LYS A 41 13.95 -29.11 27.47
CA LYS A 41 14.79 -27.89 27.47
C LYS A 41 15.82 -27.91 28.60
N ALA A 42 15.42 -28.29 29.81
CA ALA A 42 16.33 -28.40 30.95
C ALA A 42 17.44 -29.45 30.72
N ILE A 43 17.09 -30.60 30.15
CA ILE A 43 18.06 -31.66 29.80
C ILE A 43 19.06 -31.18 28.73
N VAL A 44 18.59 -30.47 27.70
CA VAL A 44 19.47 -29.87 26.67
C VAL A 44 20.39 -28.81 27.26
N LYS A 45 19.86 -27.96 28.16
CA LYS A 45 20.64 -26.92 28.83
C LYS A 45 21.76 -27.53 29.67
N SER A 46 21.43 -28.47 30.55
CA SER A 46 22.41 -29.17 31.40
C SER A 46 23.49 -29.89 30.58
N PHE A 47 23.12 -30.56 29.48
CA PHE A 47 24.10 -31.18 28.56
C PHE A 47 25.08 -30.16 27.96
N CYS A 48 24.58 -28.99 27.53
CA CYS A 48 25.43 -27.92 27.01
C CYS A 48 26.33 -27.29 28.09
N GLU A 49 25.80 -27.05 29.30
CA GLU A 49 26.54 -26.48 30.42
C GLU A 49 27.66 -27.42 30.90
N GLN A 50 27.37 -28.72 31.01
CA GLN A 50 28.37 -29.75 31.30
C GLN A 50 29.47 -29.75 30.24
N LYS A 51 29.12 -29.82 28.94
CA LYS A 51 30.09 -29.79 27.83
C LYS A 51 30.99 -28.56 27.83
N VAL A 52 30.44 -27.37 28.09
CA VAL A 52 31.24 -26.13 28.20
C VAL A 52 32.19 -26.20 29.40
N THR A 53 31.72 -26.74 30.53
CA THR A 53 32.52 -26.91 31.75
C THR A 53 33.64 -27.92 31.56
N ASP A 54 33.37 -29.08 30.94
CA ASP A 54 34.34 -30.15 30.68
C ASP A 54 35.45 -29.70 29.71
N CYS A 55 35.15 -28.83 28.75
CA CYS A 55 36.16 -28.23 27.87
C CYS A 55 36.99 -27.16 28.61
N LYS A 56 36.35 -26.26 29.38
CA LYS A 56 37.07 -25.28 30.23
C LYS A 56 38.01 -25.98 31.21
N ALA A 57 37.58 -27.05 31.86
CA ALA A 57 38.38 -27.85 32.80
C ALA A 57 39.59 -28.56 32.16
N ARG A 58 39.55 -28.77 30.83
CA ARG A 58 40.67 -29.33 30.04
C ARG A 58 41.53 -28.27 29.34
N GLY A 59 41.20 -26.98 29.50
CA GLY A 59 41.85 -25.89 28.74
C GLY A 59 41.50 -25.89 27.24
N GLU A 60 40.47 -26.62 26.83
CA GLU A 60 40.02 -26.71 25.44
C GLU A 60 39.16 -25.49 25.04
N LEU A 61 39.24 -25.09 23.77
CA LEU A 61 38.37 -24.06 23.21
C LEU A 61 36.90 -24.50 23.27
N VAL A 62 36.06 -23.69 23.92
CA VAL A 62 34.63 -23.94 24.07
C VAL A 62 33.96 -24.14 22.70
N PRO A 63 33.28 -25.28 22.44
CA PRO A 63 32.70 -25.57 21.13
C PRO A 63 31.74 -24.51 20.63
N SER A 64 31.73 -24.26 19.32
CA SER A 64 30.84 -23.24 18.74
C SER A 64 29.36 -23.63 18.84
N GLN A 65 28.47 -22.65 18.75
CA GLN A 65 27.02 -22.85 18.86
C GLN A 65 26.46 -23.84 17.82
N GLU A 66 27.09 -23.96 16.64
CA GLU A 66 26.69 -24.93 15.60
C GLU A 66 27.25 -26.35 15.86
N VAL A 67 28.38 -26.48 16.58
CA VAL A 67 28.91 -27.77 17.02
C VAL A 67 28.03 -28.36 18.12
N LEU A 68 27.73 -27.59 19.17
CA LEU A 68 26.83 -28.03 20.24
C LEU A 68 25.43 -28.39 19.73
N ARG A 69 24.91 -27.71 18.68
CA ARG A 69 23.67 -28.12 18.01
C ARG A 69 23.75 -29.52 17.40
N ARG A 70 24.88 -29.87 16.76
CA ARG A 70 25.09 -31.18 16.14
C ARG A 70 25.25 -32.27 17.19
N GLU A 71 25.98 -32.00 18.28
CA GLU A 71 26.10 -32.93 19.40
C GLU A 71 24.74 -33.19 20.08
N VAL A 72 23.98 -32.15 20.44
CA VAL A 72 22.63 -32.28 21.03
C VAL A 72 21.69 -33.06 20.10
N ALA A 73 21.67 -32.73 18.80
CA ALA A 73 20.83 -33.45 17.83
C ALA A 73 21.21 -34.93 17.71
N THR A 74 22.50 -35.27 17.86
CA THR A 74 23.00 -36.64 17.83
C THR A 74 22.67 -37.38 19.12
N GLN A 75 22.98 -36.78 20.28
CA GLN A 75 22.80 -37.36 21.62
C GLN A 75 21.34 -37.72 21.91
N PHE A 76 20.39 -36.88 21.48
CA PHE A 76 18.96 -37.10 21.70
C PHE A 76 18.23 -37.66 20.46
N GLY A 77 18.94 -37.95 19.36
CA GLY A 77 18.40 -38.58 18.15
C GLY A 77 17.40 -37.72 17.35
N TRP A 78 17.49 -36.39 17.47
CA TRP A 78 16.52 -35.44 16.95
C TRP A 78 16.78 -34.99 15.51
N SER A 79 15.71 -34.68 14.78
CA SER A 79 15.77 -34.14 13.40
C SER A 79 14.92 -32.86 13.29
N CYS A 80 15.40 -31.77 13.88
CA CYS A 80 14.72 -30.47 13.87
C CYS A 80 15.44 -29.43 12.98
N GLY A 81 14.71 -28.44 12.46
CA GLY A 81 15.26 -27.35 11.65
C GLY A 81 15.95 -26.27 12.48
N ARG A 82 16.91 -25.56 11.86
CA ARG A 82 17.80 -24.54 12.47
C ARG A 82 17.11 -23.62 13.50
N SER A 83 15.91 -23.13 13.23
CA SER A 83 15.23 -22.12 14.06
C SER A 83 14.96 -22.51 15.51
N THR A 84 14.60 -23.76 15.79
CA THR A 84 14.11 -24.15 17.13
C THR A 84 15.27 -24.35 18.12
N LEU A 85 16.27 -25.15 17.75
CA LEU A 85 17.48 -25.32 18.56
C LEU A 85 18.30 -24.02 18.63
N SER A 86 18.28 -23.20 17.58
CA SER A 86 18.91 -21.87 17.61
C SER A 86 18.29 -20.98 18.68
N LYS A 87 16.96 -20.91 18.79
CA LYS A 87 16.30 -20.10 19.83
C LYS A 87 16.68 -20.56 21.25
N ILE A 88 16.62 -21.86 21.52
CA ILE A 88 16.97 -22.44 22.82
C ILE A 88 18.41 -22.07 23.21
N ILE A 89 19.39 -22.39 22.36
CA ILE A 89 20.80 -22.16 22.70
C ILE A 89 21.15 -20.66 22.65
N SER A 90 20.38 -19.82 21.94
CA SER A 90 20.58 -18.35 21.94
C SER A 90 20.14 -17.65 23.23
N MET A 91 19.26 -18.26 24.03
CA MET A 91 18.84 -17.70 25.31
C MET A 91 19.98 -17.78 26.34
N ASP A 92 20.62 -18.94 26.48
CA ASP A 92 21.68 -19.16 27.48
C ASP A 92 23.09 -18.72 27.03
N TRP A 93 23.34 -18.48 25.73
CA TRP A 93 24.67 -18.03 25.25
C TRP A 93 25.11 -16.66 25.79
N LYS A 94 24.20 -15.89 26.40
CA LYS A 94 24.54 -14.68 27.16
C LYS A 94 25.14 -14.99 28.54
N LEU A 95 24.61 -16.01 29.24
CA LEU A 95 25.09 -16.45 30.55
C LEU A 95 26.47 -17.13 30.44
N LEU A 96 26.68 -17.93 29.40
CA LEU A 96 27.94 -18.67 29.19
C LEU A 96 29.17 -17.77 28.86
N ARG A 97 28.98 -16.45 28.70
CA ARG A 97 30.06 -15.49 28.41
C ARG A 97 30.59 -14.71 29.62
N SER A 98 29.91 -14.70 30.76
CA SER A 98 30.36 -13.96 31.95
C SER A 98 31.42 -14.74 32.74
N SER A 99 32.59 -14.99 32.13
CA SER A 99 33.80 -15.53 32.78
C SER A 99 35.02 -15.57 31.85
N HIS A 100 35.56 -14.39 31.50
CA HIS A 100 36.96 -14.00 31.80
C HIS A 100 37.25 -12.55 31.37
N GLU A 101 38.33 -11.97 31.92
CA GLU A 101 38.72 -10.57 31.72
C GLU A 101 39.46 -10.31 30.40
N GLY A 102 39.53 -9.03 30.01
CA GLY A 102 40.45 -8.54 28.97
C GLY A 102 39.78 -7.68 27.88
N GLY A 103 39.95 -6.35 27.97
CA GLY A 103 39.67 -5.41 26.88
C GLY A 103 38.43 -4.53 27.07
N GLU A 104 38.51 -3.54 27.94
CA GLU A 104 37.53 -2.44 27.95
C GLU A 104 37.66 -1.55 26.71
N ALA A 105 36.51 -1.13 26.18
CA ALA A 105 36.40 0.01 25.26
C ALA A 105 35.12 0.78 25.59
N PRO A 106 35.19 1.93 26.29
CA PRO A 106 34.01 2.57 26.86
C PRO A 106 33.08 3.14 25.80
N ARG A 107 31.81 2.73 25.84
CA ARG A 107 30.73 3.32 25.02
C ARG A 107 30.06 4.47 25.74
N ASN A 108 30.49 5.71 25.44
CA ASN A 108 29.75 6.91 25.81
C ASN A 108 28.38 6.94 25.07
N PRO A 109 27.22 6.94 25.76
CA PRO A 109 25.91 6.94 25.09
C PRO A 109 25.50 8.28 24.46
N ASN A 110 26.08 9.40 24.90
CA ASN A 110 25.54 10.75 24.68
C ASN A 110 26.09 11.47 23.42
N MET A 111 26.03 10.82 22.25
CA MET A 111 26.25 11.51 20.96
C MET A 111 25.05 11.39 20.01
N LYS A 112 24.29 12.50 19.88
CA LYS A 112 23.26 12.69 18.86
C LYS A 112 23.83 12.41 17.45
N ARG A 113 23.02 11.82 16.56
CA ARG A 113 23.42 11.27 15.23
C ARG A 113 24.19 12.27 14.34
N ARG A 114 25.50 12.39 14.53
CA ARG A 114 26.44 12.57 13.41
C ARG A 114 26.58 11.21 12.73
N ARG A 115 26.33 11.11 11.42
CA ARG A 115 26.93 10.01 10.64
C ARG A 115 28.44 10.18 10.82
N ARG A 116 29.15 9.17 11.30
CA ARG A 116 30.62 9.24 11.27
C ARG A 116 31.04 9.43 9.80
N PRO A 117 32.04 10.27 9.51
CA PRO A 117 32.63 10.32 8.18
C PRO A 117 32.95 8.91 7.70
N LEU A 118 32.68 8.60 6.43
CA LEU A 118 33.06 7.27 5.91
C LEU A 118 34.58 7.18 5.80
N PHE A 119 35.22 8.29 5.44
CA PHE A 119 36.68 8.43 5.35
C PHE A 119 37.13 9.67 6.14
N PRO A 120 37.35 9.55 7.47
CA PRO A 120 37.48 10.72 8.36
C PRO A 120 38.58 11.72 8.02
N ALA A 121 39.73 11.27 7.51
CA ALA A 121 40.81 12.17 7.12
C ALA A 121 40.48 12.89 5.79
N PHE A 122 40.10 12.13 4.77
CA PHE A 122 39.64 12.63 3.46
C PHE A 122 38.49 13.65 3.58
N GLU A 123 37.42 13.30 4.29
CA GLU A 123 36.25 14.19 4.44
C GLU A 123 36.58 15.42 5.30
N ALA A 124 37.47 15.31 6.29
CA ALA A 124 37.91 16.46 7.08
C ALA A 124 38.77 17.44 6.26
N ASP A 125 39.70 16.95 5.43
CA ASP A 125 40.55 17.81 4.60
C ASP A 125 39.76 18.49 3.48
N LEU A 126 38.82 17.78 2.85
CA LEU A 126 37.91 18.36 1.85
C LEU A 126 36.98 19.42 2.47
N VAL A 127 36.59 19.25 3.74
CA VAL A 127 35.86 20.28 4.52
C VAL A 127 36.73 21.49 4.86
N LYS A 128 38.01 21.30 5.25
CA LYS A 128 38.95 22.41 5.46
C LYS A 128 39.11 23.24 4.18
N PHE A 129 39.28 22.57 3.03
CA PHE A 129 39.36 23.21 1.71
C PHE A 129 38.11 24.04 1.41
N ILE A 130 36.92 23.48 1.65
CA ILE A 130 35.65 24.20 1.43
C ILE A 130 35.53 25.42 2.35
N PHE A 131 35.75 25.30 3.66
CA PHE A 131 35.66 26.45 4.57
C PHE A 131 36.68 27.54 4.24
N ALA A 132 37.91 27.17 3.85
CA ALA A 132 38.93 28.12 3.38
C ALA A 132 38.50 28.92 2.13
N HIS A 133 37.50 28.46 1.38
CA HIS A 133 36.95 29.16 0.22
C HIS A 133 35.58 29.83 0.46
N VAL A 134 34.98 29.70 1.66
CA VAL A 134 33.66 30.29 1.99
C VAL A 134 33.78 31.55 2.84
N GLY A 135 34.66 31.57 3.86
CA GLY A 135 34.82 32.71 4.77
C GLY A 135 33.74 32.82 5.85
N GLU A 136 33.98 33.69 6.84
CA GLU A 136 33.09 33.90 8.00
C GLU A 136 32.23 35.17 7.83
N GLU A 137 30.94 35.00 7.59
CA GLU A 137 29.91 36.02 7.89
C GLU A 137 28.70 35.34 8.54
N GLY A 138 28.32 35.78 9.75
CA GLY A 138 27.21 35.18 10.49
C GLY A 138 27.14 35.51 11.98
N GLY A 139 27.07 36.81 12.35
CA GLY A 139 27.11 37.27 13.74
C GLY A 139 26.04 38.30 14.15
N THR A 140 24.90 37.81 14.63
CA THR A 140 23.99 38.41 15.65
C THR A 140 23.91 39.95 15.84
N LYS A 141 22.70 40.55 15.74
CA LYS A 141 21.92 41.05 16.91
C LYS A 141 20.56 41.73 16.62
N SER A 142 19.80 41.83 17.71
CA SER A 142 18.53 42.53 18.05
C SER A 142 18.04 43.76 17.26
N THR A 143 16.72 43.74 17.00
CA THR A 143 15.70 44.81 17.14
C THR A 143 16.12 46.26 17.44
N SER A 144 15.74 47.20 16.56
CA SER A 144 14.89 48.37 16.90
C SER A 144 14.55 49.25 15.67
N GLU A 145 13.28 49.69 15.60
CA GLU A 145 12.79 50.98 15.08
C GLU A 145 13.11 51.54 13.65
N GLN A 146 12.02 52.00 13.03
CA GLN A 146 11.82 53.22 12.20
C GLN A 146 12.60 53.43 10.87
N SER A 147 11.80 53.71 9.83
CA SER A 147 12.12 54.27 8.50
C SER A 147 12.36 55.80 8.53
N PRO A 148 12.79 56.51 7.45
CA PRO A 148 12.82 56.09 6.03
C PRO A 148 14.07 56.50 5.20
N SER A 149 13.98 56.19 3.89
CA SER A 149 14.71 56.70 2.70
C SER A 149 15.58 57.96 2.77
N VAL A 150 16.69 57.96 1.99
CA VAL A 150 17.04 59.00 0.99
C VAL A 150 18.09 58.46 -0.02
N GLU A 151 18.18 59.06 -1.21
CA GLU A 151 19.13 58.71 -2.30
C GLU A 151 20.47 59.50 -2.22
N ILE A 152 21.28 59.40 -3.29
CA ILE A 152 22.48 60.22 -3.63
C ILE A 152 23.75 59.84 -2.80
N ALA A 153 24.98 59.63 -3.31
CA ALA A 153 25.62 59.31 -4.61
C ALA A 153 26.92 60.14 -4.81
N CYS A 154 27.85 59.57 -5.59
CA CYS A 154 29.02 60.20 -6.25
C CYS A 154 30.29 60.60 -5.43
N GLY A 155 31.46 60.32 -6.03
CA GLY A 155 32.77 60.91 -5.71
C GLY A 155 33.69 60.08 -4.77
N GLY A 156 34.98 59.85 -5.07
CA GLY A 156 35.72 60.17 -6.31
C GLY A 156 37.24 59.91 -6.22
N ASN A 157 37.86 59.82 -7.40
CA ASN A 157 39.29 59.93 -7.78
C ASN A 157 40.24 60.73 -6.84
N THR A 158 41.57 60.52 -6.75
CA THR A 158 42.58 59.56 -7.31
C THR A 158 43.84 59.61 -6.37
N THR A 159 45.15 59.36 -6.65
CA THR A 159 45.99 59.25 -7.88
C THR A 159 47.34 58.54 -7.62
N SER A 160 48.07 58.29 -8.71
CA SER A 160 49.41 57.71 -8.94
C SER A 160 50.64 58.27 -8.22
N VAL A 161 51.70 57.45 -8.06
CA VAL A 161 53.07 57.56 -8.66
C VAL A 161 53.92 56.33 -8.20
N ALA A 162 55.13 56.11 -8.75
CA ALA A 162 55.89 54.84 -8.66
C ALA A 162 57.39 55.01 -8.24
N GLU A 163 58.17 53.91 -8.36
CA GLU A 163 59.62 53.73 -8.11
C GLU A 163 60.09 53.60 -6.64
N ASP A 164 61.20 52.93 -6.28
CA ASP A 164 61.81 51.66 -6.75
C ASP A 164 62.86 51.20 -5.70
N LYS A 165 63.14 49.88 -5.61
CA LYS A 165 64.21 49.20 -4.80
C LYS A 165 64.09 49.28 -3.26
N GLY A 166 64.47 48.26 -2.49
CA GLY A 166 64.85 46.89 -2.87
C GLY A 166 65.78 46.18 -1.87
N THR A 167 65.23 45.57 -0.81
CA THR A 167 65.96 44.63 0.09
C THR A 167 65.02 43.60 0.69
N GLN A 168 65.57 42.46 1.17
CA GLN A 168 64.82 41.27 1.55
C GLN A 168 64.21 41.34 2.96
N SER A 169 62.90 41.16 3.08
CA SER A 169 62.27 40.57 4.26
C SER A 169 60.89 39.96 3.93
N SER A 170 60.35 39.29 4.94
CA SER A 170 59.09 38.54 5.05
C SER A 170 57.80 39.16 4.52
N GLU A 171 56.88 38.25 4.18
CA GLU A 171 55.40 38.31 4.32
C GLU A 171 54.48 38.83 3.19
N VAL A 172 53.44 38.00 2.97
CA VAL A 172 52.05 38.30 2.57
C VAL A 172 51.81 39.17 1.31
N GLY A 173 51.53 38.48 0.18
CA GLY A 173 50.97 39.07 -1.05
C GLY A 173 49.78 38.28 -1.60
N ASP A 174 48.63 38.96 -1.76
CA ASP A 174 47.31 38.49 -2.22
C ASP A 174 47.29 37.23 -3.12
N SER A 175 46.77 36.11 -2.60
CA SER A 175 46.29 34.99 -3.42
C SER A 175 44.79 35.06 -3.58
N ARG A 176 44.34 35.64 -4.71
CA ARG A 176 42.93 35.69 -5.12
C ARG A 176 42.36 34.28 -5.24
N ARG A 177 41.70 33.80 -4.17
CA ARG A 177 41.12 32.45 -4.09
C ARG A 177 40.15 32.24 -5.26
N ARG A 178 40.33 31.14 -6.00
CA ARG A 178 39.40 30.76 -7.07
C ARG A 178 37.98 30.64 -6.47
N PRO A 179 36.93 31.15 -7.13
CA PRO A 179 35.58 31.05 -6.59
C PRO A 179 35.19 29.58 -6.44
N LEU A 180 34.59 29.23 -5.29
CA LEU A 180 34.22 27.84 -5.01
C LEU A 180 33.12 27.38 -5.98
N THR A 181 33.47 26.39 -6.79
CA THR A 181 32.63 25.78 -7.83
C THR A 181 32.66 24.27 -7.67
N GLU A 182 31.67 23.56 -8.22
CA GLU A 182 31.57 22.10 -8.10
C GLU A 182 32.75 21.40 -8.78
N ALA A 183 33.24 21.94 -9.90
CA ALA A 183 34.46 21.47 -10.57
C ALA A 183 35.70 21.58 -9.67
N LEU A 184 35.91 22.72 -8.99
CA LEU A 184 37.05 22.94 -8.09
C LEU A 184 37.01 22.02 -6.86
N ILE A 185 35.81 21.70 -6.35
CA ILE A 185 35.64 20.73 -5.25
C ILE A 185 35.92 19.32 -5.75
N LEU A 186 35.48 18.95 -6.96
CA LEU A 186 35.77 17.65 -7.58
C LEU A 186 37.27 17.46 -7.87
N GLU A 187 37.95 18.51 -8.33
CA GLU A 187 39.40 18.55 -8.56
C GLU A 187 40.17 18.26 -7.24
N GLU A 188 39.85 18.97 -6.16
CA GLU A 188 40.47 18.72 -4.84
C GLU A 188 40.07 17.36 -4.25
N ALA A 189 38.82 16.91 -4.44
CA ALA A 189 38.38 15.59 -4.00
C ALA A 189 39.12 14.46 -4.75
N GLN A 190 39.44 14.63 -6.04
CA GLN A 190 40.29 13.70 -6.78
C GLN A 190 41.75 13.74 -6.33
N ARG A 191 42.27 14.93 -5.94
CA ARG A 191 43.62 15.05 -5.35
C ARG A 191 43.69 14.35 -3.99
N LEU A 192 42.76 14.65 -3.09
CA LEU A 192 42.68 14.05 -1.75
C LEU A 192 42.37 12.55 -1.80
N LYS A 193 41.69 12.05 -2.83
CA LYS A 193 41.48 10.61 -3.07
C LYS A 193 42.82 9.86 -3.15
N GLN A 194 43.80 10.41 -3.87
CA GLN A 194 45.14 9.82 -3.97
C GLN A 194 45.91 9.89 -2.64
N VAL A 195 45.82 11.03 -1.93
CA VAL A 195 46.49 11.23 -0.63
C VAL A 195 45.97 10.26 0.44
N HIS A 196 44.67 9.99 0.46
CA HIS A 196 44.00 9.20 1.50
C HIS A 196 43.61 7.77 1.05
N GLY A 197 44.05 7.31 -0.12
CA GLY A 197 43.87 5.93 -0.59
C GLY A 197 42.42 5.51 -0.88
N VAL A 198 41.55 6.44 -1.28
CA VAL A 198 40.10 6.24 -1.42
C VAL A 198 39.76 5.66 -2.81
N SER A 199 38.82 4.70 -2.92
CA SER A 199 38.35 4.20 -4.23
C SER A 199 37.33 5.14 -4.89
N ASP A 200 37.04 4.97 -6.19
CA ASP A 200 36.04 5.80 -6.89
C ASP A 200 34.61 5.60 -6.34
N GLU A 201 34.25 4.36 -5.98
CA GLU A 201 32.97 4.04 -5.34
C GLU A 201 32.86 4.72 -3.96
N MET A 202 33.96 4.75 -3.21
CA MET A 202 34.05 5.43 -1.91
C MET A 202 34.00 6.96 -2.07
N LEU A 203 34.65 7.52 -3.08
CA LEU A 203 34.57 8.94 -3.44
C LEU A 203 33.12 9.34 -3.78
N MET A 204 32.40 8.53 -4.57
CA MET A 204 30.99 8.77 -4.89
C MET A 204 30.08 8.81 -3.65
N LEU A 205 30.34 7.94 -2.65
CA LEU A 205 29.61 7.96 -1.38
C LEU A 205 29.87 9.25 -0.57
N SER A 206 31.08 9.80 -0.60
CA SER A 206 31.42 11.07 0.06
C SER A 206 30.96 12.30 -0.74
N VAL A 207 30.88 12.24 -2.07
CA VAL A 207 30.24 13.30 -2.89
C VAL A 207 28.73 13.38 -2.59
N GLY A 208 28.06 12.24 -2.42
CA GLY A 208 26.66 12.18 -1.96
C GLY A 208 26.44 12.71 -0.53
N TRP A 209 27.48 12.69 0.33
CA TRP A 209 27.50 13.39 1.61
C TRP A 209 27.72 14.90 1.43
N LEU A 210 28.60 15.29 0.51
CA LEU A 210 28.99 16.69 0.26
C LEU A 210 27.83 17.54 -0.31
N ALA A 211 26.96 16.95 -1.14
CA ALA A 211 25.72 17.59 -1.58
C ALA A 211 24.81 17.96 -0.39
N ARG A 212 24.73 17.09 0.63
CA ARG A 212 23.97 17.34 1.87
C ARG A 212 24.67 18.34 2.79
N PHE A 213 26.00 18.34 2.81
CA PHE A 213 26.80 19.32 3.54
C PHE A 213 26.60 20.74 2.98
N LYS A 214 26.68 20.90 1.66
CA LYS A 214 26.37 22.15 0.92
C LYS A 214 24.99 22.69 1.27
N HIS A 215 23.96 21.83 1.26
CA HIS A 215 22.59 22.18 1.59
C HIS A 215 22.40 22.54 3.07
N ARG A 216 23.09 21.86 3.99
CA ARG A 216 23.01 22.09 5.45
C ARG A 216 23.69 23.38 5.89
N HIS A 217 24.75 23.79 5.19
CA HIS A 217 25.53 25.00 5.51
C HIS A 217 25.25 26.16 4.54
N CYS A 218 24.17 26.09 3.75
CA CYS A 218 23.72 27.13 2.81
C CYS A 218 24.79 27.61 1.80
N ILE A 219 25.76 26.76 1.46
CA ILE A 219 26.94 27.12 0.66
C ILE A 219 26.53 27.39 -0.80
N ARG A 220 26.35 28.67 -1.13
CA ARG A 220 26.08 29.16 -2.49
C ARG A 220 27.34 29.12 -3.35
N LEU A 221 27.57 27.99 -4.01
CA LEU A 221 28.55 27.86 -5.09
C LEU A 221 28.14 28.78 -6.26
N ARG A 222 29.09 29.54 -6.81
CA ARG A 222 28.81 30.43 -7.95
C ARG A 222 28.59 29.59 -9.22
N LYS A 223 27.56 29.90 -10.01
CA LYS A 223 27.42 29.34 -11.36
C LYS A 223 28.62 29.82 -12.22
N PRO A 224 29.13 28.99 -13.15
CA PRO A 224 30.05 29.47 -14.19
C PRO A 224 29.41 30.63 -14.95
N ALA A 225 30.17 31.69 -15.20
CA ALA A 225 29.70 32.81 -16.02
C ALA A 225 29.60 32.34 -17.49
N GLY A 226 28.39 32.39 -18.05
CA GLY A 226 28.18 32.09 -19.46
C GLY A 226 28.70 33.23 -20.33
N VAL A 227 29.83 33.02 -21.01
CA VAL A 227 30.36 33.93 -22.03
C VAL A 227 30.24 33.23 -23.38
N ALA A 228 29.56 33.87 -24.34
CA ALA A 228 29.41 33.36 -25.68
C ALA A 228 30.52 33.87 -26.61
N ASN A 229 31.05 32.95 -27.42
CA ASN A 229 31.79 33.14 -28.68
C ASN A 229 33.29 33.56 -28.69
N LYS A 230 34.04 32.73 -29.42
CA LYS A 230 35.25 33.00 -30.23
C LYS A 230 36.60 33.27 -29.54
N CYS A 231 37.27 32.15 -29.25
CA CYS A 231 38.66 31.81 -29.64
C CYS A 231 39.79 32.86 -29.58
N ARG A 232 40.92 32.44 -28.99
CA ARG A 232 42.16 32.29 -29.79
C ARG A 232 43.07 31.17 -29.30
N ILE A 233 43.66 30.46 -30.26
CA ILE A 233 44.80 29.56 -30.05
C ILE A 233 46.08 30.43 -30.15
N PRO A 234 47.08 30.27 -29.27
CA PRO A 234 48.41 30.82 -29.51
C PRO A 234 49.15 29.93 -30.51
N GLN A 235 48.98 30.19 -31.80
CA GLN A 235 49.72 29.51 -32.86
C GLN A 235 51.00 30.28 -33.17
N HIS A 236 52.14 29.59 -33.23
CA HIS A 236 53.40 30.20 -33.60
C HIS A 236 53.47 30.39 -35.13
N GLN A 237 53.63 31.65 -35.54
CA GLN A 237 54.28 32.11 -36.78
C GLN A 237 53.63 31.89 -38.17
N GLN A 238 53.90 32.90 -39.01
CA GLN A 238 53.84 33.00 -40.49
C GLN A 238 52.50 33.13 -41.24
N ASP A 239 52.07 34.41 -41.33
CA ASP A 239 52.23 35.26 -42.54
C ASP A 239 51.05 35.59 -43.50
N VAL A 240 50.94 36.93 -43.69
CA VAL A 240 50.57 37.69 -44.91
C VAL A 240 49.08 37.87 -45.33
N SER A 241 48.63 39.13 -45.13
CA SER A 241 47.68 39.95 -45.91
C SER A 241 46.18 39.60 -46.04
N ALA A 242 45.27 40.55 -46.34
CA ALA A 242 45.18 41.97 -45.94
C ALA A 242 43.77 42.57 -46.21
N GLU A 243 43.25 43.33 -45.24
CA GLU A 243 42.36 44.51 -45.40
C GLU A 243 40.91 44.37 -45.97
N PRO A 244 40.01 45.39 -45.77
CA PRO A 244 38.65 45.11 -45.27
C PRO A 244 37.51 45.88 -45.99
N VAL A 245 36.32 45.95 -45.38
CA VAL A 245 35.53 47.20 -45.15
C VAL A 245 34.42 46.97 -44.10
N LEU A 246 33.86 48.04 -43.53
CA LEU A 246 33.02 48.05 -42.32
C LEU A 246 31.49 48.15 -42.54
N MET A 247 30.76 47.62 -41.56
CA MET A 247 29.49 48.11 -40.95
C MET A 247 28.34 48.68 -41.80
N GLY A 248 27.12 48.18 -41.55
CA GLY A 248 25.84 48.85 -41.87
C GLY A 248 24.74 48.34 -40.94
N ALA A 249 24.16 49.21 -40.09
CA ALA A 249 23.48 48.80 -38.87
C ALA A 249 21.95 48.99 -38.87
N TRP A 250 21.26 48.08 -38.17
CA TRP A 250 20.08 48.28 -37.29
C TRP A 250 18.62 48.26 -37.79
N SER A 251 17.78 47.93 -36.79
CA SER A 251 16.33 48.12 -36.65
C SER A 251 15.37 47.10 -37.27
N ALA A 252 14.14 47.06 -36.75
CA ALA A 252 13.19 45.97 -36.88
C ALA A 252 11.81 46.44 -37.38
N GLY A 253 11.06 45.53 -38.02
CA GLY A 253 9.70 45.76 -38.52
C GLY A 253 8.91 44.45 -38.61
N LEU A 254 7.58 44.57 -38.63
CA LEU A 254 6.63 43.44 -38.54
C LEU A 254 5.90 43.16 -39.87
N MET A 255 5.55 41.87 -40.04
CA MET A 255 4.42 41.33 -40.81
C MET A 255 4.38 41.34 -42.35
N SER A 256 4.06 40.14 -42.85
CA SER A 256 3.08 39.80 -43.92
C SER A 256 3.57 39.44 -45.34
N ALA A 257 2.78 38.56 -45.96
CA ALA A 257 2.80 38.05 -47.35
C ALA A 257 4.02 37.19 -47.78
N SER A 258 3.89 36.18 -48.65
CA SER A 258 2.69 35.63 -49.32
C SER A 258 2.74 34.09 -49.41
N LEU A 259 1.57 33.46 -49.56
CA LEU A 259 1.41 32.10 -50.08
C LEU A 259 0.89 32.19 -51.52
N SER A 260 1.20 31.19 -52.35
CA SER A 260 0.60 31.03 -53.67
C SER A 260 0.17 29.58 -53.92
N GLN A 261 -0.96 29.43 -54.61
CA GLN A 261 -1.51 28.18 -55.12
C GLN A 261 -2.04 28.42 -56.55
N PRO A 262 -2.08 27.34 -57.35
CA PRO A 262 -3.20 27.08 -58.25
C PRO A 262 -3.84 25.71 -57.90
N GLN A 263 -5.09 25.33 -58.21
CA GLN A 263 -6.34 25.89 -58.78
C GLN A 263 -7.18 24.62 -59.19
N VAL A 264 -8.49 24.55 -59.48
CA VAL A 264 -9.80 24.99 -58.89
C VAL A 264 -10.85 23.93 -59.36
N LEU A 265 -12.13 24.07 -58.97
CA LEU A 265 -13.39 23.53 -59.57
C LEU A 265 -13.91 22.21 -58.94
N ILE A 266 -15.19 22.01 -58.56
CA ILE A 266 -16.45 22.79 -58.48
C ILE A 266 -17.34 22.11 -57.38
N GLY A 267 -18.34 22.70 -56.73
CA GLY A 267 -18.87 24.08 -56.71
C GLY A 267 -20.39 24.15 -56.38
N GLU A 268 -20.81 25.16 -55.60
CA GLU A 268 -22.20 25.65 -55.39
C GLU A 268 -23.20 24.77 -54.58
N SER A 269 -24.20 25.28 -53.83
CA SER A 269 -24.73 26.66 -53.66
C SER A 269 -25.15 27.02 -52.20
N LEU A 270 -25.33 28.32 -51.93
CA LEU A 270 -25.81 28.96 -50.67
C LEU A 270 -27.30 29.43 -50.82
N PRO A 271 -27.94 30.32 -49.99
CA PRO A 271 -27.57 30.97 -48.71
C PRO A 271 -28.69 31.01 -47.61
N HIS A 272 -28.38 31.57 -46.42
CA HIS A 272 -29.09 32.67 -45.70
C HIS A 272 -28.78 32.65 -44.17
N GLN A 273 -29.01 33.72 -43.37
CA GLN A 273 -28.48 35.09 -43.45
C GLN A 273 -28.75 35.88 -42.14
N HIS A 274 -27.76 36.63 -41.62
CA HIS A 274 -27.90 37.66 -40.55
C HIS A 274 -28.44 37.16 -39.17
N THR A 275 -28.34 37.90 -38.05
CA THR A 275 -27.72 39.22 -37.76
C THR A 275 -27.01 39.14 -36.40
N ALA A 276 -26.08 40.07 -36.12
CA ALA A 276 -25.59 40.33 -34.76
C ALA A 276 -26.23 41.62 -34.21
N ASP A 277 -26.30 41.76 -32.89
CA ASP A 277 -26.48 43.07 -32.26
C ASP A 277 -25.83 43.12 -30.87
N SER A 278 -25.65 44.33 -30.32
CA SER A 278 -24.73 44.62 -29.22
C SER A 278 -25.36 45.32 -28.02
N CYS A 279 -24.73 45.24 -26.83
CA CYS A 279 -24.87 46.26 -25.78
C CYS A 279 -23.69 46.21 -24.79
N VAL A 280 -23.33 47.35 -24.20
CA VAL A 280 -22.20 47.54 -23.26
C VAL A 280 -22.59 48.54 -22.15
N GLY A 281 -22.06 48.34 -20.93
CA GLY A 281 -22.07 49.32 -19.83
C GLY A 281 -22.50 48.72 -18.47
N ASP A 282 -22.05 49.23 -17.32
CA ASP A 282 -20.88 50.10 -17.08
C ASP A 282 -20.40 50.01 -15.59
N THR A 283 -19.33 50.74 -15.25
CA THR A 283 -18.55 50.75 -13.98
C THR A 283 -19.30 50.83 -12.63
N GLY A 284 -18.68 50.28 -11.57
CA GLY A 284 -18.97 50.64 -10.17
C GLY A 284 -18.11 49.89 -9.12
N ASP A 285 -17.26 50.59 -8.37
CA ASP A 285 -16.32 50.03 -7.38
C ASP A 285 -16.94 49.68 -6.00
N LEU A 286 -16.29 48.76 -5.27
CA LEU A 286 -15.76 49.02 -3.90
C LEU A 286 -14.95 47.83 -3.33
N LEU A 287 -13.76 48.14 -2.78
CA LEU A 287 -12.94 47.24 -1.93
C LEU A 287 -13.02 47.70 -0.46
N PRO A 288 -12.67 46.84 0.52
CA PRO A 288 -11.31 46.92 1.07
C PRO A 288 -10.66 45.56 1.38
N SER A 289 -9.34 45.57 1.67
CA SER A 289 -8.48 44.39 1.79
C SER A 289 -7.64 44.32 3.06
N SER A 290 -7.51 43.15 3.67
CA SER A 290 -6.42 42.74 4.58
C SER A 290 -6.49 41.21 4.83
N SER A 291 -5.41 40.48 5.15
CA SER A 291 -3.96 40.75 5.02
C SER A 291 -3.20 39.40 4.92
N GLN A 292 -1.94 39.41 4.49
CA GLN A 292 -1.13 38.19 4.31
C GLN A 292 -0.57 37.62 5.61
N GLN A 293 -0.42 36.28 5.66
CA GLN A 293 0.85 35.63 6.02
C GLN A 293 0.87 34.18 5.52
N GLY A 294 2.05 33.65 5.22
CA GLY A 294 2.22 32.28 4.70
C GLY A 294 3.57 31.68 5.05
N VAL A 295 3.65 30.35 5.09
CA VAL A 295 4.88 29.59 5.42
C VAL A 295 4.96 28.34 4.54
N ASN A 296 6.15 28.03 4.02
CA ASN A 296 6.43 26.78 3.30
C ASN A 296 6.55 25.60 4.29
N LEU A 297 6.30 24.35 3.86
CA LEU A 297 7.32 23.28 3.93
C LEU A 297 6.90 21.95 3.26
N GLU A 298 7.90 21.40 2.57
CA GLU A 298 8.24 20.05 2.08
C GLU A 298 7.33 18.81 2.28
N LEU A 299 7.53 17.84 1.37
CA LEU A 299 6.85 16.55 1.24
C LEU A 299 7.75 15.33 1.60
N ALA A 300 7.08 14.19 1.86
CA ALA A 300 7.44 12.82 1.45
C ALA A 300 8.25 11.84 2.35
N SER A 301 7.87 10.56 2.21
CA SER A 301 8.58 9.30 2.53
C SER A 301 8.87 8.94 4.01
N GLY A 302 8.82 7.67 4.47
CA GLY A 302 8.24 6.43 3.91
C GLY A 302 9.23 5.30 3.53
N SER A 303 9.22 4.17 4.26
CA SER A 303 9.42 2.78 3.77
C SER A 303 9.39 1.71 4.89
N GLU A 304 9.18 0.44 4.51
CA GLU A 304 9.00 -0.78 5.35
C GLU A 304 10.37 -1.49 5.65
N GLY A 305 10.53 -2.48 6.54
CA GLY A 305 9.64 -3.11 7.55
C GLY A 305 10.02 -4.58 7.85
N THR A 306 10.07 -5.01 9.13
CA THR A 306 10.12 -6.45 9.56
C THR A 306 9.59 -6.63 10.99
N MET A 307 8.74 -7.63 11.24
CA MET A 307 8.15 -7.89 12.57
C MET A 307 8.92 -8.92 13.42
N ALA A 308 9.30 -8.49 14.63
CA ALA A 308 9.27 -9.28 15.85
C ALA A 308 8.90 -8.32 17.02
N PRO A 309 8.16 -8.75 18.06
CA PRO A 309 7.60 -7.83 19.05
C PRO A 309 8.65 -7.38 20.08
N THR A 310 9.55 -6.49 19.69
CA THR A 310 10.53 -5.84 20.56
C THR A 310 10.22 -4.35 20.72
N LYS A 311 9.70 -4.00 21.90
CA LYS A 311 9.34 -2.64 22.39
C LYS A 311 10.60 -1.75 22.61
N THR A 312 11.51 -1.71 21.64
CA THR A 312 12.91 -1.29 21.87
C THR A 312 13.49 -0.44 20.72
N ALA A 313 12.62 0.12 19.85
CA ALA A 313 13.00 0.97 18.72
C ALA A 313 12.39 2.39 18.76
N LEU A 314 11.49 2.65 19.72
CA LEU A 314 10.90 3.96 19.99
C LEU A 314 11.41 4.46 21.36
N CYS A 315 11.81 5.73 21.42
CA CYS A 315 12.52 6.39 22.52
C CYS A 315 13.86 5.75 22.96
N SER A 316 14.97 6.28 22.42
CA SER A 316 16.30 6.10 23.02
C SER A 316 16.53 7.14 24.12
N ALA A 317 16.88 6.69 25.33
CA ALA A 317 16.82 7.47 26.57
C ALA A 317 17.67 8.75 26.64
N GLN A 318 17.15 9.75 27.37
CA GLN A 318 17.91 10.76 28.11
C GLN A 318 17.09 11.24 29.32
N TRP A 319 17.67 11.14 30.53
CA TRP A 319 17.03 11.57 31.79
C TRP A 319 17.35 13.06 32.12
N TYR A 320 16.50 13.62 32.98
CA TYR A 320 16.67 14.83 33.80
C TYR A 320 16.93 16.21 33.15
N HIS A 321 15.98 17.13 33.40
CA HIS A 321 16.14 18.59 33.52
C HIS A 321 14.91 19.17 34.26
N GLY A 322 14.66 18.71 35.49
CA GLY A 322 13.51 19.09 36.33
C GLY A 322 13.89 19.31 37.80
N GLU A 323 12.93 19.70 38.63
CA GLU A 323 13.13 20.11 40.04
C GLU A 323 13.69 18.98 40.96
N PRO A 324 14.27 19.32 42.14
CA PRO A 324 15.09 18.38 42.91
C PRO A 324 14.36 17.19 43.54
N THR A 325 13.10 17.36 43.95
CA THR A 325 12.39 16.40 44.82
C THR A 325 12.17 15.02 44.20
N ASN A 326 11.75 14.96 42.94
CA ASN A 326 11.51 13.67 42.25
C ASN A 326 12.79 12.86 41.98
N ARG A 327 13.97 13.46 42.20
CA ARG A 327 15.26 12.83 41.88
C ARG A 327 15.68 11.80 42.92
N ALA A 328 15.59 12.16 44.21
CA ALA A 328 15.89 11.24 45.31
C ALA A 328 14.97 10.00 45.29
N LEU A 329 13.71 10.21 44.91
CA LEU A 329 12.69 9.19 44.69
C LEU A 329 13.12 8.15 43.63
N LEU A 330 13.50 8.62 42.44
CA LEU A 330 14.02 7.77 41.36
C LEU A 330 15.36 7.11 41.71
N GLU A 331 16.24 7.78 42.45
CA GLU A 331 17.56 7.26 42.80
C GLU A 331 17.49 6.13 43.86
N GLN A 332 16.41 6.06 44.66
CA GLN A 332 16.10 4.97 45.59
C GLN A 332 15.59 3.68 44.92
N ILE A 333 14.95 3.76 43.75
CA ILE A 333 14.44 2.55 43.05
C ILE A 333 15.61 1.69 42.56
N PRO A 334 15.64 0.37 42.80
CA PRO A 334 16.74 -0.50 42.34
C PRO A 334 16.97 -0.44 40.82
N GLN A 335 18.24 -0.53 40.40
CA GLN A 335 18.65 -0.35 39.00
C GLN A 335 17.94 -1.34 38.05
N SER A 336 17.75 -2.60 38.48
CA SER A 336 17.03 -3.64 37.74
C SER A 336 15.57 -3.30 37.43
N ILE A 337 14.93 -2.43 38.22
CA ILE A 337 13.59 -1.90 37.93
C ILE A 337 13.69 -0.66 37.04
N ARG A 338 14.62 0.27 37.33
CA ARG A 338 14.85 1.47 36.49
C ARG A 338 15.18 1.14 35.03
N GLU A 339 15.89 0.05 34.76
CA GLU A 339 16.21 -0.42 33.41
C GLU A 339 15.00 -0.95 32.61
N LEU A 340 13.83 -1.12 33.24
CA LEU A 340 12.57 -1.46 32.58
C LEU A 340 11.81 -0.21 32.05
N ALA A 341 12.26 1.00 32.41
CA ALA A 341 11.60 2.26 32.03
C ALA A 341 11.77 2.59 30.53
N CYS A 342 10.77 3.27 29.95
CA CYS A 342 10.80 3.74 28.56
C CYS A 342 10.17 5.16 28.46
N THR A 343 10.85 6.19 28.98
CA THR A 343 10.28 7.55 29.11
C THR A 343 11.19 8.66 28.54
N CYS A 344 10.59 9.80 28.18
CA CYS A 344 11.26 10.94 27.53
C CYS A 344 11.03 12.29 28.26
N GLN A 345 11.78 12.48 29.34
CA GLN A 345 12.01 13.75 30.10
C GLN A 345 10.86 14.36 30.94
N LYS A 346 11.30 15.14 31.94
CA LYS A 346 10.56 16.05 32.85
C LYS A 346 9.39 15.46 33.65
N TYR A 347 9.70 15.03 34.87
CA TYR A 347 8.74 14.82 35.97
C TYR A 347 8.47 16.13 36.71
N ASP A 348 7.92 17.14 36.03
CA ASP A 348 7.55 18.41 36.66
C ASP A 348 6.02 18.46 36.90
N ASP A 349 5.61 19.02 38.04
CA ASP A 349 4.24 19.38 38.48
C ASP A 349 3.13 18.29 38.66
N CYS A 350 3.28 17.06 38.16
CA CYS A 350 2.11 16.16 38.02
C CYS A 350 1.76 15.21 39.21
N ILE A 351 2.59 15.07 40.25
CA ILE A 351 2.31 14.22 41.44
C ILE A 351 1.64 15.02 42.57
N GLY A 352 0.67 15.87 42.22
CA GLY A 352 -0.08 16.69 43.18
C GLY A 352 -1.20 15.92 43.89
N ALA A 353 -1.01 15.61 45.17
CA ALA A 353 -2.01 15.14 46.13
C ALA A 353 -2.81 13.87 45.72
N ILE A 354 -2.13 12.71 45.71
CA ILE A 354 -2.74 11.38 45.51
C ILE A 354 -2.62 10.45 46.74
N GLY A 355 -2.22 10.98 47.90
CA GLY A 355 -2.13 10.22 49.16
C GLY A 355 -3.48 9.62 49.58
N GLY A 356 -3.46 8.37 50.06
CA GLY A 356 -4.65 7.62 50.47
C GLY A 356 -5.54 7.09 49.33
N LEU A 357 -5.12 7.25 48.07
CA LEU A 357 -5.89 6.75 46.91
C LEU A 357 -5.50 5.32 46.52
N LYS A 358 -6.47 4.60 45.96
CA LYS A 358 -6.25 3.36 45.22
C LYS A 358 -5.96 3.72 43.76
N VAL A 359 -4.72 3.60 43.35
CA VAL A 359 -4.25 3.91 42.00
C VAL A 359 -4.04 2.61 41.23
N ALA A 360 -4.29 2.60 39.93
CA ALA A 360 -3.80 1.53 39.06
C ALA A 360 -3.05 2.08 37.84
N VAL A 361 -1.98 1.40 37.43
CA VAL A 361 -1.23 1.74 36.21
C VAL A 361 -1.44 0.65 35.18
N VAL A 362 -1.95 0.99 34.00
CA VAL A 362 -2.31 0.03 32.95
C VAL A 362 -1.56 0.38 31.66
N GLY A 363 -0.73 -0.55 31.17
CA GLY A 363 0.02 -0.38 29.93
C GLY A 363 1.20 -1.36 29.82
N PHE A 364 2.10 -1.11 28.87
CA PHE A 364 3.36 -1.85 28.76
C PHE A 364 4.49 -1.07 29.46
N GLY A 365 5.26 -1.71 30.33
CA GLY A 365 6.32 -1.06 31.13
C GLY A 365 5.82 -0.28 32.36
N SER A 366 4.57 -0.48 32.76
CA SER A 366 3.88 0.17 33.90
C SER A 366 4.49 -0.13 35.28
N VAL A 367 5.45 -1.06 35.36
CA VAL A 367 6.13 -1.44 36.60
C VAL A 367 6.86 -0.26 37.26
N VAL A 368 7.60 0.56 36.50
CA VAL A 368 8.41 1.64 37.10
C VAL A 368 7.52 2.76 37.64
N ASP A 369 6.44 3.07 36.92
CA ASP A 369 5.41 4.01 37.35
C ASP A 369 4.80 3.56 38.69
N ALA A 370 4.57 2.26 38.88
CA ALA A 370 4.00 1.72 40.12
C ALA A 370 4.91 1.92 41.35
N PHE A 371 6.23 1.71 41.19
CA PHE A 371 7.21 1.97 42.27
C PHE A 371 7.27 3.46 42.65
N LEU A 372 7.11 4.37 41.69
CA LEU A 372 7.06 5.82 41.96
C LEU A 372 5.77 6.24 42.67
N LEU A 373 4.65 5.60 42.33
CA LEU A 373 3.36 5.88 42.95
C LEU A 373 3.26 5.30 44.37
N ALA A 374 4.02 4.26 44.71
CA ALA A 374 3.99 3.60 46.02
C ALA A 374 4.28 4.56 47.19
N GLU A 375 5.29 5.42 47.05
CA GLU A 375 5.58 6.49 48.02
C GLU A 375 4.49 7.57 47.98
N ALA A 376 4.09 8.00 46.78
CA ALA A 376 3.16 9.11 46.57
C ALA A 376 1.71 8.86 47.03
N VAL A 377 1.26 7.60 47.07
CA VAL A 377 -0.04 7.22 47.67
C VAL A 377 0.06 6.99 49.19
N GLY A 378 1.27 6.79 49.73
CA GLY A 378 1.51 6.58 51.16
C GLY A 378 0.96 5.25 51.70
N ALA A 379 1.06 5.09 53.03
CA ALA A 379 0.67 3.86 53.74
C ALA A 379 -0.85 3.56 53.67
N ASP A 380 -1.70 4.59 53.60
CA ASP A 380 -3.16 4.45 53.51
C ASP A 380 -3.67 4.24 52.07
N GLY A 381 -2.81 4.43 51.07
CA GLY A 381 -3.10 4.21 49.66
C GLY A 381 -2.63 2.85 49.15
N SER A 382 -2.89 2.55 47.88
CA SER A 382 -2.43 1.30 47.25
C SER A 382 -2.28 1.44 45.74
N VAL A 383 -1.29 0.78 45.15
CA VAL A 383 -1.03 0.81 43.69
C VAL A 383 -1.20 -0.58 43.08
N VAL A 384 -1.98 -0.70 42.01
CA VAL A 384 -2.06 -1.93 41.19
C VAL A 384 -1.44 -1.71 39.83
N CYS A 385 -0.33 -2.39 39.56
CA CYS A 385 0.30 -2.42 38.24
C CYS A 385 -0.33 -3.52 37.38
N VAL A 386 -0.77 -3.17 36.17
CA VAL A 386 -1.22 -4.11 35.14
C VAL A 386 -0.26 -4.01 33.94
N GLU A 387 0.44 -5.10 33.67
CA GLU A 387 1.57 -5.21 32.73
C GLU A 387 1.42 -6.50 31.91
N ALA A 388 1.85 -6.50 30.65
CA ALA A 388 1.74 -7.65 29.74
C ALA A 388 3.03 -8.48 29.61
N SER A 389 4.09 -8.11 30.35
CA SER A 389 5.33 -8.86 30.45
C SER A 389 5.45 -9.60 31.79
N ALA A 390 5.22 -10.92 31.77
CA ALA A 390 5.35 -11.78 32.95
C ALA A 390 6.74 -11.71 33.62
N SER A 391 7.81 -11.50 32.83
CA SER A 391 9.16 -11.31 33.38
C SER A 391 9.36 -9.96 34.08
N ASN A 392 8.63 -8.91 33.67
CA ASN A 392 8.66 -7.62 34.34
C ASN A 392 7.96 -7.73 35.70
N ILE A 393 6.79 -8.38 35.74
CA ILE A 393 6.03 -8.66 36.96
C ILE A 393 6.87 -9.47 37.95
N TYR A 394 7.44 -10.60 37.52
CA TYR A 394 8.29 -11.41 38.39
C TYR A 394 9.49 -10.62 38.96
N THR A 395 10.13 -9.77 38.14
CA THR A 395 11.24 -8.92 38.61
C THR A 395 10.76 -7.85 39.60
N ALA A 396 9.55 -7.33 39.44
CA ALA A 396 8.92 -6.36 40.34
C ALA A 396 8.59 -6.97 41.71
N GLU A 397 7.96 -8.14 41.72
CA GLU A 397 7.48 -8.83 42.93
C GLU A 397 8.63 -9.18 43.88
N GLN A 398 9.80 -9.61 43.35
CA GLN A 398 10.99 -9.90 44.16
C GLN A 398 11.63 -8.66 44.83
N ILE A 399 11.20 -7.44 44.46
CA ILE A 399 11.82 -6.17 44.88
C ILE A 399 10.83 -5.27 45.62
N ALA A 400 9.53 -5.39 45.37
CA ALA A 400 8.49 -4.53 45.95
C ALA A 400 8.46 -4.57 47.49
N GLU A 401 8.70 -5.74 48.11
CA GLU A 401 8.69 -5.88 49.57
C GLU A 401 9.84 -5.10 50.23
N SER A 402 11.08 -5.30 49.79
CA SER A 402 12.23 -4.58 50.33
C SER A 402 12.17 -3.08 50.04
N PHE A 403 11.63 -2.68 48.89
CA PHE A 403 11.42 -1.26 48.56
C PHE A 403 10.38 -0.61 49.49
N CYS A 404 9.17 -1.18 49.60
CA CYS A 404 8.14 -0.62 50.48
C CYS A 404 8.56 -0.60 51.96
N LEU A 405 9.03 -1.74 52.49
CA LEU A 405 9.27 -1.89 53.93
C LEU A 405 10.62 -1.30 54.37
N SER A 406 11.69 -1.52 53.61
CA SER A 406 13.07 -1.21 54.03
C SER A 406 13.66 0.04 53.38
N THR A 407 13.25 0.40 52.16
CA THR A 407 13.66 1.67 51.53
C THR A 407 12.73 2.81 51.90
N GLN A 408 11.42 2.57 51.86
CA GLN A 408 10.39 3.60 52.05
C GLN A 408 9.76 3.64 53.45
N GLY A 409 10.08 2.68 54.32
CA GLY A 409 9.58 2.65 55.70
C GLY A 409 8.07 2.49 55.83
N LEU A 410 7.37 2.00 54.80
CA LEU A 410 5.94 1.75 54.83
C LEU A 410 5.63 0.56 55.75
N PRO A 411 4.51 0.57 56.49
CA PRO A 411 4.16 -0.50 57.43
C PRO A 411 3.73 -1.82 56.74
N ALA A 412 3.47 -1.77 55.43
CA ALA A 412 3.09 -2.91 54.60
C ALA A 412 3.49 -2.63 53.13
N VAL A 413 3.53 -3.68 52.30
CA VAL A 413 3.68 -3.55 50.85
C VAL A 413 2.37 -3.03 50.26
N ASN A 414 2.36 -1.79 49.77
CA ASN A 414 1.16 -1.15 49.20
C ASN A 414 1.03 -1.31 47.67
N MET A 415 1.94 -2.05 47.03
CA MET A 415 1.90 -2.40 45.61
C MET A 415 1.39 -3.81 45.37
N LYS A 416 0.66 -4.01 44.27
CA LYS A 416 0.36 -5.32 43.67
C LYS A 416 0.59 -5.30 42.15
N PHE A 417 1.03 -6.42 41.59
CA PHE A 417 1.24 -6.61 40.15
C PHE A 417 0.24 -7.65 39.62
N ILE A 418 -0.29 -7.42 38.41
CA ILE A 418 -1.28 -8.29 37.76
C ILE A 418 -0.93 -8.44 36.27
N MET A 419 -1.02 -9.68 35.79
CA MET A 419 -0.79 -10.05 34.40
C MET A 419 -1.96 -9.54 33.52
N GLY A 420 -1.70 -8.54 32.67
CA GLY A 420 -2.70 -8.02 31.72
C GLY A 420 -2.64 -8.70 30.36
N GLU A 421 -3.78 -9.14 29.83
CA GLU A 421 -3.90 -9.55 28.43
C GLU A 421 -4.35 -8.37 27.55
N TYR A 422 -3.56 -8.05 26.53
CA TYR A 422 -3.91 -7.05 25.52
C TYR A 422 -4.04 -7.72 24.14
N SER A 423 -5.10 -7.39 23.40
CA SER A 423 -5.47 -8.08 22.17
C SER A 423 -4.36 -7.99 21.12
N GLY A 424 -3.85 -9.16 20.69
CA GLY A 424 -2.71 -9.29 19.78
C GLY A 424 -1.54 -10.14 20.31
N MET A 425 -1.53 -10.48 21.60
CA MET A 425 -0.60 -11.47 22.17
C MET A 425 -1.28 -12.84 22.44
N PRO A 426 -0.53 -13.95 22.59
CA PRO A 426 -1.10 -15.25 22.88
C PRO A 426 -1.68 -15.29 24.30
N GLN A 427 -2.95 -15.63 24.44
CA GLN A 427 -3.63 -15.74 25.73
C GLN A 427 -3.12 -16.92 26.56
N SER A 428 -3.13 -16.80 27.89
CA SER A 428 -2.76 -17.88 28.80
C SER A 428 -3.47 -17.86 30.15
N SER A 429 -4.39 -18.83 30.31
CA SER A 429 -5.00 -19.33 31.55
C SER A 429 -6.04 -18.46 32.27
N SER A 430 -7.06 -19.13 32.80
CA SER A 430 -8.29 -18.55 33.36
C SER A 430 -8.17 -18.02 34.80
N SER A 431 -6.97 -17.92 35.36
CA SER A 431 -6.74 -17.36 36.70
C SER A 431 -6.77 -15.83 36.72
N ILE A 432 -6.35 -15.19 35.61
CA ILE A 432 -6.17 -13.74 35.50
C ILE A 432 -7.48 -12.96 35.72
N GLU A 433 -8.61 -13.48 35.21
CA GLU A 433 -9.91 -12.82 35.34
C GLU A 433 -10.32 -12.56 36.79
N GLY A 434 -9.98 -13.47 37.71
CA GLY A 434 -10.44 -13.42 39.10
C GLY A 434 -9.93 -12.20 39.87
N GLU A 435 -8.73 -11.73 39.57
CA GLU A 435 -8.13 -10.60 40.27
C GLU A 435 -8.61 -9.25 39.71
N LEU A 436 -8.71 -9.14 38.39
CA LEU A 436 -9.23 -7.94 37.73
C LEU A 436 -10.72 -7.71 38.06
N LYS A 437 -11.54 -8.78 38.08
CA LYS A 437 -12.95 -8.71 38.53
C LYS A 437 -13.10 -8.22 39.97
N ASN A 438 -12.11 -8.43 40.83
CA ASN A 438 -12.10 -7.93 42.20
C ASN A 438 -11.71 -6.44 42.33
N LEU A 439 -11.21 -5.82 41.25
CA LEU A 439 -10.82 -4.40 41.19
C LEU A 439 -11.74 -3.55 40.30
N GLN A 440 -12.60 -4.16 39.50
CA GLN A 440 -13.59 -3.45 38.68
C GLN A 440 -14.48 -2.54 39.54
N GLY A 441 -14.67 -1.29 39.08
CA GLY A 441 -15.46 -0.28 39.78
C GLY A 441 -14.90 0.19 41.12
N ARG A 442 -13.61 -0.02 41.44
CA ARG A 442 -13.04 0.18 42.79
C ARG A 442 -11.77 1.03 42.87
N VAL A 443 -11.16 1.38 41.74
CA VAL A 443 -9.93 2.21 41.69
C VAL A 443 -10.30 3.70 41.66
N ASP A 444 -9.58 4.53 42.42
CA ASP A 444 -9.79 5.98 42.50
C ASP A 444 -9.19 6.74 41.29
N LEU A 445 -8.01 6.30 40.83
CA LEU A 445 -7.23 6.94 39.77
C LEU A 445 -6.58 5.85 38.91
N VAL A 446 -6.77 5.89 37.59
CA VAL A 446 -6.06 5.03 36.65
C VAL A 446 -5.11 5.85 35.79
N ILE A 447 -3.89 5.34 35.60
CA ILE A 447 -2.83 5.97 34.83
C ILE A 447 -2.45 5.05 33.67
N CYS A 448 -2.44 5.58 32.45
CA CYS A 448 -1.99 4.89 31.25
C CYS A 448 -0.82 5.65 30.62
N ASN A 449 0.33 4.98 30.48
CA ASN A 449 1.55 5.58 29.92
C ASN A 449 1.47 5.75 28.39
N CYS A 450 2.43 6.48 27.80
CA CYS A 450 2.39 6.87 26.39
C CYS A 450 2.43 5.71 25.40
N SER A 451 2.76 4.48 25.84
CA SER A 451 2.78 3.31 24.96
C SER A 451 1.44 3.10 24.24
N ILE A 452 0.33 3.47 24.89
CA ILE A 452 -1.04 3.47 24.34
C ILE A 452 -1.26 4.39 23.13
N GLN A 453 -0.38 5.38 22.94
CA GLN A 453 -0.36 6.28 21.78
C GLN A 453 0.48 5.71 20.62
N SER A 454 1.48 4.88 20.92
CA SER A 454 2.40 4.27 19.94
C SER A 454 2.00 2.85 19.47
N LEU A 455 0.86 2.31 19.93
CA LEU A 455 0.38 1.01 19.47
C LEU A 455 -0.11 1.10 18.02
N GLU A 456 0.66 0.49 17.10
CA GLU A 456 0.33 0.36 15.66
C GLU A 456 -0.97 -0.45 15.40
N PHE A 457 -1.56 -1.04 16.45
CA PHE A 457 -2.78 -1.86 16.39
C PHE A 457 -3.91 -1.22 17.22
N PRO A 458 -4.97 -0.68 16.58
CA PRO A 458 -6.09 -0.05 17.28
C PRO A 458 -6.81 -0.98 18.27
N ALA A 459 -6.88 -2.28 17.98
CA ALA A 459 -7.49 -3.27 18.88
C ALA A 459 -6.80 -3.32 20.25
N SER A 460 -5.46 -3.33 20.28
CA SER A 460 -4.67 -3.36 21.51
C SER A 460 -4.85 -2.07 22.31
N LYS A 461 -4.94 -0.93 21.61
CA LYS A 461 -5.21 0.38 22.22
C LYS A 461 -6.59 0.42 22.90
N ASN A 462 -7.61 -0.08 22.22
CA ASN A 462 -8.97 -0.14 22.77
C ASN A 462 -9.03 -1.06 23.99
N ALA A 463 -8.43 -2.26 23.93
CA ALA A 463 -8.40 -3.19 25.07
C ALA A 463 -7.72 -2.61 26.33
N VAL A 464 -6.66 -1.81 26.17
CA VAL A 464 -6.02 -1.10 27.30
C VAL A 464 -6.94 -0.03 27.89
N LEU A 465 -7.66 0.72 27.04
CA LEU A 465 -8.63 1.73 27.49
C LEU A 465 -9.84 1.10 28.17
N GLU A 466 -10.44 0.06 27.58
CA GLU A 466 -11.56 -0.71 28.13
C GLU A 466 -11.21 -1.28 29.51
N LEU A 467 -10.02 -1.87 29.65
CA LEU A 467 -9.54 -2.35 30.95
C LEU A 467 -9.37 -1.20 31.96
N ALA A 468 -8.67 -0.13 31.57
CA ALA A 468 -8.45 1.04 32.41
C ALA A 468 -9.77 1.68 32.90
N PHE A 469 -10.76 1.79 32.02
CA PHE A 469 -12.09 2.28 32.36
C PHE A 469 -12.87 1.32 33.27
N SER A 470 -12.78 0.00 33.06
CA SER A 470 -13.47 -1.00 33.88
C SER A 470 -13.03 -1.01 35.36
N LEU A 471 -11.79 -0.61 35.63
CA LEU A 471 -11.22 -0.54 36.98
C LEU A 471 -11.73 0.67 37.79
N LEU A 472 -12.10 1.76 37.11
CA LEU A 472 -12.45 3.03 37.74
C LEU A 472 -13.77 2.96 38.51
N LYS A 473 -13.75 3.42 39.76
CA LYS A 473 -14.97 3.62 40.54
C LYS A 473 -15.79 4.78 39.99
N VAL A 474 -17.09 4.80 40.29
CA VAL A 474 -17.96 5.95 39.96
C VAL A 474 -17.41 7.21 40.66
N GLY A 475 -16.92 8.17 39.88
CA GLY A 475 -16.25 9.39 40.39
C GLY A 475 -14.72 9.36 40.39
N GLY A 476 -14.09 8.27 39.92
CA GLY A 476 -12.64 8.17 39.72
C GLY A 476 -12.12 8.94 38.49
N GLU A 477 -10.80 9.01 38.37
CA GLU A 477 -10.08 9.84 37.39
C GLU A 477 -9.20 8.98 36.44
N LEU A 478 -9.20 9.24 35.14
CA LEU A 478 -8.29 8.63 34.17
C LEU A 478 -7.22 9.64 33.73
N ARG A 479 -5.94 9.25 33.78
CA ARG A 479 -4.80 10.03 33.24
C ARG A 479 -4.07 9.26 32.16
N VAL A 480 -4.13 9.74 30.91
CA VAL A 480 -3.33 9.21 29.81
C VAL A 480 -2.09 10.07 29.64
N THR A 481 -1.03 9.75 30.39
CA THR A 481 0.17 10.59 30.54
C THR A 481 1.43 9.74 30.73
N ASP A 482 2.54 10.15 30.12
CA ASP A 482 3.90 9.71 30.51
C ASP A 482 4.43 10.53 31.71
N LEU A 483 3.53 10.79 32.67
CA LEU A 483 3.54 11.90 33.63
C LEU A 483 3.63 13.33 33.05
N VAL A 484 3.81 13.52 31.74
CA VAL A 484 3.45 14.77 31.03
C VAL A 484 2.69 14.48 29.73
N CYS A 485 1.40 14.88 29.69
CA CYS A 485 0.69 15.22 28.47
C CYS A 485 -0.41 16.24 28.81
N SER A 486 -0.41 17.41 28.17
CA SER A 486 -1.25 18.54 28.57
C SER A 486 -2.66 18.56 27.96
N ARG A 487 -3.00 17.64 27.05
CA ARG A 487 -4.36 17.54 26.48
C ARG A 487 -5.32 16.92 27.49
N ARG A 488 -6.24 17.75 28.00
CA ARG A 488 -7.46 17.30 28.67
C ARG A 488 -8.48 16.82 27.64
N LEU A 489 -9.25 15.79 27.98
CA LEU A 489 -10.50 15.49 27.27
C LEU A 489 -11.55 16.54 27.65
N SER A 490 -12.32 17.00 26.66
CA SER A 490 -13.49 17.86 26.85
C SER A 490 -14.63 17.10 27.54
N SER A 491 -15.59 17.85 28.10
CA SER A 491 -16.79 17.25 28.68
C SER A 491 -17.56 16.37 27.69
N SER A 492 -17.58 16.73 26.40
CA SER A 492 -18.14 15.92 25.32
C SER A 492 -17.37 14.62 25.08
N GLU A 493 -16.03 14.66 24.98
CA GLU A 493 -15.21 13.45 24.81
C GLU A 493 -15.37 12.50 26.01
N CYS A 494 -15.52 13.03 27.23
CA CYS A 494 -15.80 12.24 28.42
C CYS A 494 -17.23 11.65 28.42
N GLU A 495 -18.24 12.41 27.99
CA GLU A 495 -19.62 11.92 27.95
C GLU A 495 -19.82 10.90 26.81
N GLU A 496 -19.15 11.08 25.67
CA GLU A 496 -19.14 10.09 24.57
C GLU A 496 -18.39 8.81 24.96
N ALA A 497 -17.26 8.89 25.67
CA ALA A 497 -16.59 7.71 26.23
C ALA A 497 -17.49 6.98 27.26
N ARG A 498 -18.18 7.74 28.13
CA ARG A 498 -19.15 7.22 29.10
C ARG A 498 -20.35 6.54 28.40
N LEU A 499 -20.86 7.13 27.31
CA LEU A 499 -21.93 6.54 26.49
C LEU A 499 -21.47 5.25 25.79
N ALA A 500 -20.24 5.23 25.25
CA ALA A 500 -19.65 4.03 24.66
C ALA A 500 -19.46 2.90 25.69
N MET A 501 -19.17 3.22 26.96
CA MET A 501 -19.16 2.25 28.05
C MET A 501 -20.56 1.75 28.42
N THR A 502 -21.56 2.61 28.56
CA THR A 502 -22.94 2.17 28.87
C THR A 502 -23.54 1.31 27.77
N ALA A 503 -23.07 1.47 26.52
CA ALA A 503 -23.42 0.60 25.39
C ALA A 503 -22.74 -0.80 25.43
N SER A 504 -21.98 -1.13 26.49
CA SER A 504 -21.33 -2.45 26.65
C SER A 504 -21.95 -3.36 27.71
N ASP A 505 -22.81 -2.84 28.59
CA ASP A 505 -23.54 -3.62 29.61
C ASP A 505 -24.94 -4.11 29.15
N GLU A 506 -25.48 -3.59 28.03
CA GLU A 506 -26.74 -4.08 27.44
C GLU A 506 -26.49 -5.05 26.28
N THR A 507 -27.02 -6.28 26.40
CA THR A 507 -26.76 -7.38 25.46
C THR A 507 -27.62 -7.31 24.18
N THR A 508 -27.28 -6.40 23.27
CA THR A 508 -27.79 -6.42 21.89
C THR A 508 -26.80 -7.10 20.92
N ALA A 509 -27.23 -8.20 20.32
CA ALA A 509 -26.44 -8.95 19.34
C ALA A 509 -26.46 -8.26 17.96
N ILE A 510 -25.46 -7.42 17.68
CA ILE A 510 -25.33 -6.73 16.38
C ILE A 510 -24.65 -7.63 15.34
N SER A 511 -25.44 -8.20 14.44
CA SER A 511 -24.95 -8.82 13.20
C SER A 511 -24.47 -7.76 12.20
N HIS A 512 -23.16 -7.48 12.24
CA HIS A 512 -22.33 -6.87 11.18
C HIS A 512 -22.97 -5.74 10.32
N GLY A 513 -22.55 -4.48 10.52
CA GLY A 513 -22.99 -3.41 9.62
C GLY A 513 -22.19 -2.09 9.64
N SER A 514 -22.30 -1.30 10.72
CA SER A 514 -21.90 0.12 10.64
C SER A 514 -21.47 0.82 11.95
N SER A 515 -21.14 0.10 13.02
CA SER A 515 -20.76 0.72 14.31
C SER A 515 -19.35 1.32 14.36
N ASN A 516 -18.36 0.68 13.71
CA ASN A 516 -16.94 1.06 13.84
C ASN A 516 -16.61 2.49 13.40
N GLN A 517 -17.37 3.11 12.48
CA GLN A 517 -17.09 4.48 12.04
C GLN A 517 -17.47 5.54 13.09
N LEU A 518 -18.39 5.26 14.01
CA LEU A 518 -18.70 6.20 15.10
C LEU A 518 -17.62 6.14 16.18
N GLN A 519 -17.18 4.93 16.56
CA GLN A 519 -16.03 4.73 17.45
C GLN A 519 -14.72 5.33 16.90
N GLN A 520 -14.53 5.36 15.58
CA GLN A 520 -13.32 5.94 14.97
C GLN A 520 -13.36 7.47 14.85
N LYS A 521 -14.54 8.09 14.66
CA LYS A 521 -14.65 9.56 14.47
C LYS A 521 -14.26 10.38 15.71
N LEU A 522 -14.38 9.79 16.91
CA LEU A 522 -13.94 10.39 18.17
C LEU A 522 -12.41 10.54 18.32
N LEU A 523 -11.60 9.84 17.52
CA LEU A 523 -10.18 9.64 17.80
C LEU A 523 -9.19 10.30 16.83
N LEU A 524 -9.62 10.78 15.67
CA LEU A 524 -8.74 11.34 14.62
C LEU A 524 -9.41 12.50 13.86
N GLY A 525 -9.28 13.74 14.35
CA GLY A 525 -9.91 14.88 13.68
C GLY A 525 -9.80 16.26 14.35
N ALA A 526 -8.59 16.70 14.77
CA ALA A 526 -8.37 18.09 15.18
C ALA A 526 -6.95 18.57 14.80
N PRO A 527 -6.79 19.78 14.22
CA PRO A 527 -5.48 20.35 13.92
C PRO A 527 -4.76 20.83 15.19
N TYR A 528 -3.43 20.86 15.16
CA TYR A 528 -2.63 21.41 16.26
C TYR A 528 -2.73 22.94 16.31
N GLN A 529 -3.10 23.47 17.47
CA GLN A 529 -2.96 24.89 17.79
C GLN A 529 -2.12 25.01 19.06
N TRP A 530 -1.01 25.75 19.00
CA TRP A 530 -0.21 26.07 20.18
C TRP A 530 -0.94 27.10 21.02
N CYS A 531 -1.40 26.72 22.21
CA CYS A 531 -1.92 27.65 23.21
C CYS A 531 -0.81 27.96 24.23
N THR A 532 -0.01 28.99 23.94
CA THR A 532 0.94 29.57 24.90
C THR A 532 0.23 30.59 25.77
N ASP A 533 -0.42 30.15 26.85
CA ASP A 533 -0.69 31.07 27.96
C ASP A 533 -0.78 30.36 29.31
N THR A 534 -0.66 31.13 30.38
CA THR A 534 -0.38 30.63 31.73
C THR A 534 -1.64 30.30 32.55
N THR A 535 -1.49 29.34 33.48
CA THR A 535 -2.48 28.92 34.48
C THR A 535 -3.84 28.43 33.96
N ASN A 536 -4.11 27.12 34.06
CA ASN A 536 -5.48 26.62 34.25
C ASN A 536 -5.50 25.17 34.78
N SER A 537 -6.16 24.95 35.91
CA SER A 537 -6.35 23.62 36.49
C SER A 537 -7.84 23.30 36.66
N PHE A 538 -8.24 22.11 36.26
CA PHE A 538 -9.61 21.60 36.38
C PHE A 538 -9.60 20.15 36.89
N ARG A 539 -10.68 19.77 37.59
CA ARG A 539 -10.92 18.42 38.13
C ARG A 539 -12.29 17.93 37.64
N ILE A 540 -12.41 16.65 37.31
CA ILE A 540 -13.69 16.00 37.00
C ILE A 540 -14.08 15.16 38.22
N ARG A 541 -15.34 15.26 38.67
CA ARG A 541 -15.93 14.44 39.74
C ARG A 541 -17.39 14.14 39.40
N PHE A 542 -17.74 12.86 39.27
CA PHE A 542 -19.14 12.44 39.08
C PHE A 542 -19.90 12.40 40.42
N LYS A 543 -21.21 12.69 40.41
CA LYS A 543 -22.08 12.73 41.61
C LYS A 543 -23.36 11.89 41.46
N THR A 544 -23.31 10.66 41.98
CA THR A 544 -24.41 10.04 42.78
C THR A 544 -25.77 9.81 42.05
N PRO A 545 -26.84 9.26 42.67
CA PRO A 545 -27.04 7.80 42.57
C PRO A 545 -28.49 7.32 42.31
N SER A 546 -28.68 6.20 41.61
CA SER A 546 -29.99 5.50 41.56
C SER A 546 -29.87 3.99 41.31
N VAL A 547 -30.66 3.22 42.07
CA VAL A 547 -30.99 1.78 41.91
C VAL A 547 -29.82 0.79 41.79
N ILE A 548 -29.37 0.27 42.94
CA ILE A 548 -28.81 -1.09 43.03
C ILE A 548 -29.96 -2.06 43.28
N ARG A 549 -30.25 -3.00 42.36
CA ARG A 549 -30.91 -4.29 42.70
C ARG A 549 -30.86 -5.33 41.56
N THR A 550 -30.90 -6.60 41.96
CA THR A 550 -31.23 -7.78 41.14
C THR A 550 -30.16 -8.27 40.14
N LEU A 551 -28.94 -8.51 40.61
CA LEU A 551 -28.06 -9.54 40.02
C LEU A 551 -28.47 -10.94 40.50
N VAL A 552 -29.56 -11.49 39.93
CA VAL A 552 -30.05 -12.86 40.21
C VAL A 552 -30.61 -13.48 38.92
N THR A 553 -30.51 -14.81 38.78
CA THR A 553 -31.13 -15.65 37.73
C THR A 553 -30.72 -15.39 36.28
N MET A 554 -29.58 -15.97 35.86
CA MET A 554 -29.20 -16.19 34.45
C MET A 554 -30.09 -17.25 33.71
N SER A 555 -31.36 -17.38 34.08
CA SER A 555 -32.27 -18.39 33.52
C SER A 555 -33.02 -17.92 32.26
N HIS A 556 -33.14 -16.60 32.06
CA HIS A 556 -33.96 -16.00 31.00
C HIS A 556 -33.20 -15.71 29.69
N ILE A 557 -31.90 -16.01 29.62
CA ILE A 557 -31.04 -15.63 28.48
C ILE A 557 -31.46 -16.34 27.18
N LEU A 558 -32.01 -17.56 27.27
CA LEU A 558 -32.60 -18.27 26.11
C LEU A 558 -33.93 -17.69 25.61
N HIS A 559 -34.50 -16.69 26.29
CA HIS A 559 -35.69 -15.95 25.86
C HIS A 559 -35.35 -14.53 25.40
N ALA A 560 -34.41 -13.85 26.07
CA ALA A 560 -34.05 -12.45 25.76
C ALA A 560 -33.51 -12.21 24.33
N VAL A 561 -32.96 -13.25 23.68
CA VAL A 561 -32.46 -13.16 22.29
C VAL A 561 -33.60 -12.88 21.27
N SER A 562 -34.87 -13.17 21.59
CA SER A 562 -36.00 -12.82 20.70
C SER A 562 -36.52 -11.39 20.88
N THR A 563 -36.13 -10.68 21.95
CA THR A 563 -36.71 -9.36 22.30
C THR A 563 -35.86 -8.15 21.90
N GLY A 564 -34.61 -8.35 21.47
CA GLY A 564 -33.68 -7.27 21.14
C GLY A 564 -33.95 -6.50 19.83
N SER A 565 -34.97 -6.87 19.04
CA SER A 565 -35.22 -6.32 17.70
C SER A 565 -36.12 -5.07 17.66
N GLN A 566 -36.69 -4.63 18.79
CA GLN A 566 -37.74 -3.59 18.81
C GLN A 566 -37.25 -2.14 18.55
N ALA A 567 -36.05 -1.96 18.02
CA ALA A 567 -35.45 -0.65 17.73
C ALA A 567 -36.07 0.01 16.46
N SER A 568 -37.20 0.69 16.62
CA SER A 568 -37.90 1.47 15.59
C SER A 568 -38.43 0.68 14.38
N LEU A 569 -39.05 -0.47 14.67
CA LEU A 569 -39.91 -1.17 13.71
C LEU A 569 -41.05 -0.26 13.22
N VAL A 570 -41.29 -0.23 11.91
CA VAL A 570 -42.38 0.54 11.28
C VAL A 570 -43.29 -0.40 10.49
N PRO A 571 -44.56 -0.61 10.91
CA PRO A 571 -45.55 -1.42 10.20
C PRO A 571 -45.85 -0.91 8.80
N ILE A 572 -46.02 -1.83 7.86
CA ILE A 572 -46.47 -1.53 6.49
C ILE A 572 -48.00 -1.69 6.45
N LYS A 573 -48.71 -0.60 6.14
CA LYS A 573 -50.19 -0.57 6.00
C LYS A 573 -50.62 -0.10 4.61
N ARG A 574 -49.80 0.69 3.92
CA ARG A 574 -50.00 1.14 2.54
C ARG A 574 -48.74 1.05 1.71
N ALA A 575 -48.86 0.46 0.53
CA ALA A 575 -47.82 0.38 -0.48
C ALA A 575 -48.21 1.18 -1.75
N LEU A 576 -47.26 1.92 -2.31
CA LEU A 576 -47.38 2.60 -3.61
C LEU A 576 -46.51 1.89 -4.65
N LEU A 577 -47.12 1.34 -5.70
CA LEU A 577 -46.44 0.54 -6.72
C LEU A 577 -46.47 1.25 -8.08
N SER A 578 -45.30 1.55 -8.64
CA SER A 578 -45.13 2.24 -9.93
C SER A 578 -43.83 1.81 -10.61
N VAL A 579 -43.87 0.73 -11.39
CA VAL A 579 -42.66 0.09 -11.94
C VAL A 579 -42.61 0.06 -13.47
N SER A 580 -41.41 0.23 -14.01
CA SER A 580 -41.06 0.02 -15.43
C SER A 580 -40.93 -1.48 -15.75
N ASP A 581 -40.11 -2.20 -14.98
CA ASP A 581 -40.00 -3.67 -14.99
C ASP A 581 -41.01 -4.28 -13.99
N LYS A 582 -41.78 -5.27 -14.45
CA LYS A 582 -42.88 -5.92 -13.71
C LYS A 582 -42.44 -7.24 -13.06
N SER A 583 -41.19 -7.67 -13.23
CA SER A 583 -40.64 -8.91 -12.68
C SER A 583 -40.91 -9.04 -11.17
N GLY A 584 -41.61 -10.11 -10.75
CA GLY A 584 -41.98 -10.37 -9.35
C GLY A 584 -43.00 -9.42 -8.70
N VAL A 585 -43.46 -8.36 -9.39
CA VAL A 585 -44.29 -7.32 -8.73
C VAL A 585 -45.68 -7.82 -8.32
N VAL A 586 -46.26 -8.74 -9.10
CA VAL A 586 -47.57 -9.34 -8.81
C VAL A 586 -47.50 -10.30 -7.62
N GLU A 587 -46.41 -11.05 -7.49
CA GLU A 587 -46.18 -11.98 -6.38
C GLU A 587 -46.04 -11.21 -5.06
N LEU A 588 -45.20 -10.17 -5.06
CA LEU A 588 -45.04 -9.27 -3.92
C LEU A 588 -46.35 -8.55 -3.56
N ALA A 589 -47.08 -8.01 -4.54
CA ALA A 589 -48.35 -7.34 -4.30
C ALA A 589 -49.44 -8.30 -3.77
N THR A 590 -49.42 -9.57 -4.18
CA THR A 590 -50.29 -10.62 -3.64
C THR A 590 -49.96 -10.88 -2.17
N TYR A 591 -48.68 -11.05 -1.83
CA TYR A 591 -48.22 -11.23 -0.45
C TYR A 591 -48.61 -10.03 0.45
N LEU A 592 -48.40 -8.80 -0.03
CA LEU A 592 -48.78 -7.57 0.69
C LEU A 592 -50.31 -7.49 0.91
N SER A 593 -51.10 -7.77 -0.14
CA SER A 593 -52.57 -7.74 -0.05
C SER A 593 -53.13 -8.81 0.89
N GLN A 594 -52.52 -9.99 0.96
CA GLN A 594 -52.90 -11.06 1.91
C GLN A 594 -52.71 -10.65 3.37
N HIS A 595 -51.73 -9.78 3.65
CA HIS A 595 -51.47 -9.23 4.98
C HIS A 595 -52.20 -7.90 5.26
N GLY A 596 -53.18 -7.52 4.41
CA GLY A 596 -54.03 -6.36 4.63
C GLY A 596 -53.42 -5.00 4.25
N VAL A 597 -52.32 -4.98 3.50
CA VAL A 597 -51.72 -3.74 2.99
C VAL A 597 -52.57 -3.17 1.85
N GLU A 598 -52.96 -1.90 1.94
CA GLU A 598 -53.63 -1.21 0.84
C GLU A 598 -52.64 -0.91 -0.30
N LEU A 599 -53.02 -1.26 -1.53
CA LEU A 599 -52.21 -1.04 -2.72
C LEU A 599 -52.68 0.21 -3.48
N LEU A 600 -51.82 1.23 -3.57
CA LEU A 600 -51.95 2.34 -4.51
C LEU A 600 -51.13 2.04 -5.77
N SER A 601 -51.65 2.34 -6.96
CA SER A 601 -50.87 2.22 -8.21
C SER A 601 -51.38 3.12 -9.34
N THR A 602 -50.67 3.14 -10.47
CA THR A 602 -51.02 3.92 -11.67
C THR A 602 -50.64 3.19 -12.96
N GLY A 603 -51.31 3.54 -14.07
CA GLY A 603 -50.99 3.11 -15.43
C GLY A 603 -50.84 1.58 -15.59
N GLY A 604 -49.79 1.17 -16.32
CA GLY A 604 -49.51 -0.24 -16.59
C GLY A 604 -49.24 -1.10 -15.35
N THR A 605 -48.84 -0.51 -14.21
CA THR A 605 -48.69 -1.26 -12.95
C THR A 605 -50.06 -1.55 -12.34
N ALA A 606 -50.94 -0.54 -12.27
CA ALA A 606 -52.32 -0.73 -11.79
C ALA A 606 -53.09 -1.75 -12.63
N LYS A 607 -52.90 -1.73 -13.97
CA LYS A 607 -53.48 -2.73 -14.87
C LYS A 607 -53.01 -4.15 -14.50
N ALA A 608 -51.70 -4.39 -14.40
CA ALA A 608 -51.17 -5.72 -14.11
C ALA A 608 -51.69 -6.29 -12.77
N LEU A 609 -51.88 -5.42 -11.77
CA LEU A 609 -52.47 -5.82 -10.47
C LEU A 609 -53.97 -6.15 -10.58
N ARG A 610 -54.73 -5.44 -11.43
CA ARG A 610 -56.15 -5.74 -11.71
C ARG A 610 -56.33 -7.01 -12.53
N ASP A 611 -55.47 -7.25 -13.51
CA ASP A 611 -55.46 -8.47 -14.32
C ASP A 611 -55.16 -9.71 -13.42
N ALA A 612 -54.34 -9.52 -12.37
CA ALA A 612 -54.10 -10.47 -11.29
C ALA A 612 -55.21 -10.52 -10.20
N LYS A 613 -56.31 -9.77 -10.38
CA LYS A 613 -57.47 -9.67 -9.47
C LYS A 613 -57.18 -9.13 -8.06
N LEU A 614 -56.10 -8.36 -7.89
CA LEU A 614 -55.76 -7.72 -6.62
C LEU A 614 -56.56 -6.40 -6.42
N PRO A 615 -56.98 -6.09 -5.19
CA PRO A 615 -57.60 -4.79 -4.89
C PRO A 615 -56.54 -3.69 -4.97
N VAL A 616 -56.71 -2.75 -5.91
CA VAL A 616 -55.75 -1.65 -6.13
C VAL A 616 -56.46 -0.34 -6.45
N VAL A 617 -56.15 0.69 -5.66
CA VAL A 617 -56.67 2.05 -5.79
C VAL A 617 -55.82 2.81 -6.80
N ASP A 618 -56.45 3.45 -7.79
CA ASP A 618 -55.73 4.34 -8.71
C ASP A 618 -55.25 5.60 -7.98
N VAL A 619 -54.01 6.02 -8.29
CA VAL A 619 -53.44 7.29 -7.82
C VAL A 619 -54.37 8.46 -8.14
N SER A 620 -55.02 8.51 -9.31
CA SER A 620 -55.99 9.56 -9.67
C SER A 620 -57.21 9.61 -8.75
N THR A 621 -57.73 8.46 -8.33
CA THR A 621 -58.83 8.36 -7.36
C THR A 621 -58.38 8.80 -5.96
N TYR A 622 -57.16 8.46 -5.54
CA TYR A 622 -56.59 8.87 -4.26
C TYR A 622 -56.27 10.38 -4.22
N THR A 623 -55.64 10.92 -5.28
CA THR A 623 -55.34 12.36 -5.39
C THR A 623 -56.61 13.19 -5.51
N GLY A 624 -57.57 12.75 -6.33
CA GLY A 624 -58.67 13.56 -6.84
C GLY A 624 -58.31 14.35 -8.10
N SER A 625 -57.18 14.04 -8.74
CA SER A 625 -56.68 14.71 -9.95
C SER A 625 -56.71 13.77 -11.15
N PRO A 626 -57.20 14.22 -12.33
CA PRO A 626 -57.14 13.42 -13.55
C PRO A 626 -55.70 13.25 -14.06
N GLU A 627 -55.48 12.23 -14.89
CA GLU A 627 -54.23 12.08 -15.62
C GLU A 627 -54.20 13.08 -16.80
N ILE A 628 -53.23 14.00 -16.80
CA ILE A 628 -53.09 15.09 -17.77
C ILE A 628 -51.65 15.16 -18.31
N MET A 629 -51.46 15.87 -19.43
CA MET A 629 -50.16 15.99 -20.12
C MET A 629 -49.53 14.60 -20.36
N ASP A 630 -50.33 13.69 -20.91
CA ASP A 630 -49.99 12.30 -21.22
C ASP A 630 -49.37 11.51 -20.04
N GLY A 631 -49.74 11.93 -18.82
CA GLY A 631 -49.34 11.30 -17.57
C GLY A 631 -48.06 11.84 -16.93
N ARG A 632 -47.40 12.85 -17.52
CA ARG A 632 -46.14 13.45 -17.02
C ARG A 632 -46.20 13.91 -15.55
N VAL A 633 -47.38 14.35 -15.08
CA VAL A 633 -47.55 14.97 -13.75
C VAL A 633 -48.37 14.14 -12.75
N LYS A 634 -48.80 12.92 -13.09
CA LYS A 634 -49.84 12.17 -12.35
C LYS A 634 -49.51 11.78 -10.91
N THR A 635 -48.23 11.72 -10.54
CA THR A 635 -47.78 11.43 -9.16
C THR A 635 -47.26 12.66 -8.42
N LEU A 636 -47.05 13.79 -9.11
CA LEU A 636 -46.50 15.04 -8.57
C LEU A 636 -47.54 15.84 -7.76
N HIS A 637 -48.23 15.17 -6.83
CA HIS A 637 -49.37 15.70 -6.10
C HIS A 637 -49.12 15.72 -4.57
N PRO A 638 -49.59 16.74 -3.82
CA PRO A 638 -49.39 16.83 -2.38
C PRO A 638 -49.85 15.62 -1.57
N LYS A 639 -50.95 14.95 -1.93
CA LYS A 639 -51.37 13.71 -1.24
C LYS A 639 -50.40 12.53 -1.38
N ILE A 640 -49.61 12.48 -2.46
CA ILE A 640 -48.55 11.48 -2.65
C ILE A 640 -47.30 11.92 -1.89
N HIS A 641 -46.75 13.09 -2.23
CA HIS A 641 -45.48 13.54 -1.64
C HIS A 641 -45.59 13.86 -0.14
N GLY A 642 -46.72 14.35 0.35
CA GLY A 642 -46.99 14.49 1.79
C GLY A 642 -47.12 13.15 2.51
N GLY A 643 -47.75 12.15 1.87
CA GLY A 643 -47.80 10.78 2.39
C GLY A 643 -46.42 10.10 2.50
N LEU A 644 -45.47 10.53 1.66
CA LEU A 644 -44.07 10.08 1.66
C LEU A 644 -43.15 10.92 2.57
N LEU A 645 -43.38 12.23 2.71
CA LEU A 645 -42.51 13.18 3.42
C LEU A 645 -43.01 13.60 4.80
N GLY A 646 -44.20 13.15 5.21
CA GLY A 646 -44.74 13.32 6.56
C GLY A 646 -43.79 12.76 7.61
N VAL A 647 -43.30 13.63 8.50
CA VAL A 647 -42.41 13.22 9.60
C VAL A 647 -43.29 12.69 10.72
N ARG A 648 -43.39 11.37 10.84
CA ARG A 648 -44.22 10.71 11.87
C ARG A 648 -43.70 11.05 13.27
N GLY A 649 -44.60 11.35 14.19
CA GLY A 649 -44.30 11.90 15.51
C GLY A 649 -44.04 13.42 15.53
N ASN A 650 -44.16 14.12 14.39
CA ASN A 650 -44.16 15.59 14.36
C ASN A 650 -45.61 16.10 14.31
N ALA A 651 -46.09 16.65 15.42
CA ALA A 651 -47.47 17.10 15.58
C ALA A 651 -47.93 18.13 14.53
N GLN A 652 -47.03 18.98 14.01
CA GLN A 652 -47.38 19.92 12.94
C GLN A 652 -47.62 19.19 11.62
N HIS A 653 -46.71 18.30 11.22
CA HIS A 653 -46.88 17.51 9.99
C HIS A 653 -48.13 16.61 10.07
N GLU A 654 -48.42 16.03 11.24
CA GLU A 654 -49.60 15.18 11.43
C GLU A 654 -50.91 16.00 11.38
N ALA A 655 -50.92 17.22 11.93
CA ALA A 655 -52.04 18.15 11.78
C ALA A 655 -52.23 18.60 10.33
N ASP A 656 -51.15 18.99 9.64
CA ASP A 656 -51.18 19.41 8.23
C ASP A 656 -51.68 18.28 7.31
N MET A 657 -51.23 17.05 7.55
CA MET A 657 -51.67 15.87 6.81
C MET A 657 -53.16 15.58 7.07
N ALA A 658 -53.61 15.60 8.32
CA ALA A 658 -55.01 15.38 8.67
C ALA A 658 -55.93 16.45 8.05
N ALA A 659 -55.57 17.74 8.15
CA ALA A 659 -56.34 18.85 7.60
C ALA A 659 -56.49 18.80 6.07
N ASN A 660 -55.50 18.22 5.36
CA ASN A 660 -55.51 18.10 3.90
C ASN A 660 -55.95 16.71 3.39
N GLY A 661 -56.41 15.81 4.28
CA GLY A 661 -56.81 14.45 3.91
C GLY A 661 -55.67 13.60 3.34
N ILE A 662 -54.42 13.90 3.72
CA ILE A 662 -53.21 13.18 3.32
C ILE A 662 -53.00 12.03 4.29
N GLN A 663 -52.73 10.84 3.76
CA GLN A 663 -52.51 9.64 4.57
C GLN A 663 -51.09 9.10 4.36
N ASN A 664 -50.55 8.43 5.38
CA ASN A 664 -49.21 7.83 5.34
C ASN A 664 -49.08 6.80 4.20
N ILE A 665 -47.92 6.79 3.54
CA ILE A 665 -47.48 5.70 2.67
C ILE A 665 -46.25 5.09 3.36
N ASP A 666 -46.23 3.77 3.53
CA ASP A 666 -45.19 3.06 4.29
C ASP A 666 -44.15 2.42 3.37
N LEU A 667 -44.61 1.85 2.25
CA LEU A 667 -43.79 1.14 1.28
C LEU A 667 -43.94 1.76 -0.11
N VAL A 668 -42.84 1.85 -0.86
CA VAL A 668 -42.83 2.22 -2.27
C VAL A 668 -42.06 1.16 -3.07
N ILE A 669 -42.67 0.69 -4.16
CA ILE A 669 -42.10 -0.24 -5.13
C ILE A 669 -41.98 0.48 -6.47
N LEU A 670 -40.75 0.74 -6.93
CA LEU A 670 -40.50 1.65 -8.05
C LEU A 670 -39.20 1.28 -8.76
N ASN A 671 -39.17 1.32 -10.10
CA ASN A 671 -37.92 1.18 -10.86
C ASN A 671 -37.96 2.00 -12.16
N LEU A 672 -36.78 2.48 -12.59
CA LEU A 672 -36.60 3.48 -13.65
C LEU A 672 -35.82 2.87 -14.81
N TYR A 673 -36.50 2.47 -15.89
CA TYR A 673 -35.85 1.82 -17.04
C TYR A 673 -36.25 2.39 -18.41
N ALA A 674 -37.26 3.27 -18.49
CA ALA A 674 -37.80 3.76 -19.77
C ALA A 674 -36.75 4.48 -20.64
N PHE A 675 -36.04 5.47 -20.07
CA PHE A 675 -35.00 6.23 -20.77
C PHE A 675 -33.87 5.34 -21.30
N GLU A 676 -33.28 4.50 -20.43
CA GLU A 676 -32.15 3.63 -20.82
C GLU A 676 -32.56 2.63 -21.91
N ALA A 677 -33.79 2.10 -21.86
CA ALA A 677 -34.35 1.25 -22.90
C ALA A 677 -34.60 2.00 -24.21
N ALA A 678 -35.10 3.24 -24.18
CA ALA A 678 -35.32 4.05 -25.38
C ALA A 678 -33.99 4.33 -26.11
N VAL A 679 -32.95 4.73 -25.36
CA VAL A 679 -31.59 4.94 -25.90
C VAL A 679 -30.99 3.63 -26.43
N ALA A 680 -31.11 2.52 -25.70
CA ALA A 680 -30.58 1.22 -26.12
C ALA A 680 -31.27 0.64 -27.37
N ASN A 681 -32.54 0.97 -27.58
CA ASN A 681 -33.31 0.60 -28.77
C ASN A 681 -33.04 1.52 -29.98
N GLY A 682 -32.19 2.54 -29.84
CA GLY A 682 -31.89 3.48 -30.91
C GLY A 682 -33.03 4.47 -31.22
N GLY A 683 -33.82 4.84 -30.20
CA GLY A 683 -34.82 5.90 -30.34
C GLY A 683 -34.18 7.24 -30.74
N ASP A 684 -34.94 8.06 -31.47
CA ASP A 684 -34.53 9.41 -31.83
C ASP A 684 -34.49 10.36 -30.61
N PHE A 685 -34.07 11.61 -30.84
CA PHE A 685 -33.91 12.60 -29.77
C PHE A 685 -35.20 12.81 -28.99
N ASP A 686 -36.31 13.06 -29.69
CA ASP A 686 -37.61 13.32 -29.05
C ASP A 686 -38.13 12.08 -28.32
N THR A 687 -38.01 10.89 -28.91
CA THR A 687 -38.36 9.61 -28.26
C THR A 687 -37.57 9.41 -26.96
N CYS A 688 -36.28 9.76 -26.93
CA CYS A 688 -35.47 9.66 -25.72
C CYS A 688 -35.87 10.72 -24.67
N ILE A 689 -36.15 11.96 -25.09
CA ILE A 689 -36.64 13.04 -24.20
C ILE A 689 -37.98 12.67 -23.55
N GLU A 690 -38.93 12.12 -24.30
CA GLU A 690 -40.25 11.72 -23.78
C GLU A 690 -40.18 10.56 -22.77
N ASN A 691 -39.11 9.77 -22.79
CA ASN A 691 -38.87 8.68 -21.84
C ASN A 691 -38.10 9.10 -20.57
N ILE A 692 -37.84 10.41 -20.38
CA ILE A 692 -37.30 10.97 -19.13
C ILE A 692 -38.44 11.07 -18.10
N ASP A 693 -38.38 10.22 -17.07
CA ASP A 693 -39.35 10.18 -15.98
C ASP A 693 -39.06 11.28 -14.94
N ILE A 694 -40.06 12.11 -14.64
CA ILE A 694 -40.01 13.15 -13.61
C ILE A 694 -40.67 12.68 -12.31
N GLY A 695 -41.73 11.86 -12.41
CA GLY A 695 -42.52 11.39 -11.27
C GLY A 695 -41.80 10.31 -10.47
N GLY A 696 -41.18 9.36 -11.17
CA GLY A 696 -40.42 8.27 -10.57
C GLY A 696 -39.24 8.74 -9.71
N PRO A 697 -38.27 9.51 -10.24
CA PRO A 697 -37.17 10.06 -9.44
C PRO A 697 -37.65 10.94 -8.29
N SER A 698 -38.76 11.68 -8.47
CA SER A 698 -39.34 12.50 -7.41
C SER A 698 -39.89 11.65 -6.25
N MET A 699 -40.62 10.57 -6.53
CA MET A 699 -41.10 9.63 -5.51
C MET A 699 -39.95 8.85 -4.85
N LEU A 700 -38.99 8.37 -5.66
CA LEU A 700 -37.79 7.65 -5.23
C LEU A 700 -36.99 8.48 -4.19
N ARG A 701 -36.67 9.73 -4.53
CA ARG A 701 -35.94 10.67 -3.64
C ARG A 701 -36.76 11.09 -2.42
N SER A 702 -38.09 11.24 -2.57
CA SER A 702 -38.98 11.58 -1.44
C SER A 702 -39.01 10.46 -0.39
N SER A 703 -39.17 9.22 -0.84
CA SER A 703 -39.20 8.02 0.02
C SER A 703 -37.87 7.81 0.72
N ALA A 704 -36.75 7.89 -0.01
CA ALA A 704 -35.40 7.75 0.54
C ALA A 704 -35.02 8.86 1.54
N LYS A 705 -35.52 10.10 1.33
CA LYS A 705 -35.36 11.20 2.30
C LYS A 705 -36.04 10.88 3.63
N ASN A 706 -37.21 10.24 3.62
CA ASN A 706 -37.98 9.90 4.82
C ASN A 706 -37.79 8.45 5.30
N HIS A 707 -36.62 7.86 5.06
CA HIS A 707 -36.32 6.46 5.42
C HIS A 707 -36.43 6.12 6.92
N LYS A 708 -36.58 7.12 7.80
CA LYS A 708 -36.98 6.88 9.18
C LYS A 708 -38.32 6.13 9.27
N ALA A 709 -39.23 6.40 8.33
CA ALA A 709 -40.63 5.96 8.37
C ALA A 709 -41.15 5.34 7.05
N VAL A 710 -40.43 5.47 5.93
CA VAL A 710 -40.83 4.93 4.61
C VAL A 710 -39.75 3.98 4.07
N VAL A 711 -40.14 2.88 3.46
CA VAL A 711 -39.23 1.93 2.78
C VAL A 711 -39.41 2.02 1.25
N ILE A 712 -38.32 1.92 0.50
CA ILE A 712 -38.27 2.10 -0.96
C ILE A 712 -37.48 0.98 -1.64
N CYS A 713 -38.17 0.03 -2.26
CA CYS A 713 -37.53 -1.00 -3.07
C CYS A 713 -37.40 -0.49 -4.51
N SER A 714 -36.16 -0.14 -4.89
CA SER A 714 -35.76 0.41 -6.18
C SER A 714 -35.45 -0.65 -7.27
N SER A 715 -35.47 -1.94 -6.90
CA SER A 715 -35.15 -3.09 -7.78
C SER A 715 -35.94 -4.34 -7.39
N PRO A 716 -36.39 -5.18 -8.35
CA PRO A 716 -36.97 -6.50 -8.06
C PRO A 716 -36.06 -7.42 -7.23
N SER A 717 -34.74 -7.26 -7.32
CA SER A 717 -33.79 -8.02 -6.52
C SER A 717 -33.90 -7.80 -5.01
N GLN A 718 -34.64 -6.76 -4.58
CA GLN A 718 -34.91 -6.48 -3.16
C GLN A 718 -36.19 -7.15 -2.65
N TYR A 719 -37.06 -7.66 -3.53
CA TYR A 719 -38.38 -8.19 -3.13
C TYR A 719 -38.27 -9.43 -2.22
N PRO A 720 -37.36 -10.41 -2.45
CA PRO A 720 -37.18 -11.53 -1.54
C PRO A 720 -36.71 -11.09 -0.14
N THR A 721 -35.82 -10.10 -0.07
CA THR A 721 -35.33 -9.56 1.21
C THR A 721 -36.41 -8.76 1.94
N LEU A 722 -37.27 -8.03 1.22
CA LEU A 722 -38.44 -7.37 1.80
C LEU A 722 -39.43 -8.39 2.40
N ILE A 723 -39.69 -9.49 1.69
CA ILE A 723 -40.55 -10.57 2.21
C ILE A 723 -39.91 -11.18 3.46
N GLN A 724 -38.63 -11.55 3.41
CA GLN A 724 -37.91 -12.10 4.57
C GLN A 724 -37.90 -11.14 5.78
N GLU A 725 -37.74 -9.83 5.55
CA GLU A 725 -37.82 -8.80 6.59
C GLU A 725 -39.21 -8.74 7.25
N LEU A 726 -40.28 -8.81 6.43
CA LEU A 726 -41.67 -8.80 6.90
C LEU A 726 -42.05 -10.12 7.62
N GLU A 727 -41.56 -11.27 7.14
CA GLU A 727 -41.72 -12.57 7.81
C GLU A 727 -40.98 -12.62 9.16
N THR A 728 -39.78 -12.04 9.23
CA THR A 728 -38.99 -11.94 10.47
C THR A 728 -39.72 -11.08 11.52
N ASN A 729 -40.44 -10.04 11.09
CA ASN A 729 -41.18 -9.11 11.95
C ASN A 729 -42.72 -9.31 11.88
N LYS A 730 -43.17 -10.51 11.49
CA LYS A 730 -44.57 -10.85 11.14
C LYS A 730 -45.63 -10.34 12.12
N ASP A 731 -45.36 -10.37 13.42
CA ASP A 731 -46.34 -10.03 14.48
C ASP A 731 -46.70 -8.53 14.48
N SER A 732 -45.94 -7.71 13.74
CA SER A 732 -46.20 -6.29 13.51
C SER A 732 -46.16 -5.88 12.02
N PHE A 733 -45.95 -6.85 11.12
CA PHE A 733 -45.77 -6.70 9.67
C PHE A 733 -44.94 -5.47 9.27
N SER A 734 -43.71 -5.41 9.79
CA SER A 734 -42.91 -4.18 9.86
C SER A 734 -41.48 -4.33 9.32
N THR A 735 -40.82 -3.19 9.11
CA THR A 735 -39.39 -3.14 8.71
C THR A 735 -38.52 -2.54 9.81
N SER A 736 -37.25 -2.93 9.87
CA SER A 736 -36.17 -2.31 10.65
C SER A 736 -35.67 -1.00 10.02
N ILE A 737 -35.04 -0.14 10.82
CA ILE A 737 -34.41 1.09 10.31
C ILE A 737 -33.16 0.78 9.48
N GLU A 738 -32.48 -0.34 9.73
CA GLU A 738 -31.35 -0.87 8.96
C GLU A 738 -31.77 -1.22 7.53
N PHE A 739 -32.87 -1.96 7.36
CA PHE A 739 -33.42 -2.28 6.03
C PHE A 739 -33.90 -1.02 5.30
N ARG A 740 -34.54 -0.07 5.99
CA ARG A 740 -34.93 1.21 5.37
C ARG A 740 -33.73 2.05 4.92
N ARG A 741 -32.64 2.08 5.70
CA ARG A 741 -31.39 2.77 5.34
C ARG A 741 -30.73 2.16 4.10
N SER A 742 -30.62 0.83 4.01
CA SER A 742 -30.03 0.17 2.84
C SER A 742 -30.86 0.41 1.58
N CYS A 743 -32.19 0.32 1.69
CA CYS A 743 -33.14 0.68 0.64
C CYS A 743 -33.00 2.14 0.18
N ALA A 744 -32.88 3.09 1.11
CA ALA A 744 -32.70 4.51 0.78
C ALA A 744 -31.35 4.80 0.08
N ALA A 745 -30.28 4.11 0.48
CA ALA A 745 -28.98 4.21 -0.19
C ALA A 745 -29.01 3.65 -1.62
N ALA A 746 -29.68 2.50 -1.84
CA ALA A 746 -29.94 1.96 -3.18
C ALA A 746 -30.78 2.93 -4.04
N ALA A 747 -31.82 3.52 -3.46
CA ALA A 747 -32.70 4.47 -4.15
C ALA A 747 -31.97 5.76 -4.61
N PHE A 748 -31.14 6.36 -3.76
CA PHE A 748 -30.32 7.51 -4.19
C PHE A 748 -29.22 7.11 -5.19
N SER A 749 -28.70 5.88 -5.12
CA SER A 749 -27.74 5.36 -6.11
C SER A 749 -28.38 5.17 -7.49
N LEU A 750 -29.64 4.70 -7.54
CA LEU A 750 -30.42 4.62 -8.78
C LEU A 750 -30.68 6.01 -9.37
N ALA A 751 -31.11 6.99 -8.55
CA ALA A 751 -31.31 8.37 -9.02
C ALA A 751 -30.03 8.97 -9.63
N ALA A 752 -28.89 8.85 -8.94
CA ALA A 752 -27.61 9.35 -9.44
C ALA A 752 -27.14 8.63 -10.72
N SER A 753 -27.47 7.34 -10.88
CA SER A 753 -27.19 6.58 -12.10
C SER A 753 -28.06 7.05 -13.27
N TYR A 754 -29.36 7.24 -13.03
CA TYR A 754 -30.34 7.70 -14.01
C TYR A 754 -30.04 9.12 -14.53
N ASP A 755 -29.81 10.07 -13.63
CA ASP A 755 -29.43 11.43 -13.97
C ASP A 755 -28.06 11.45 -14.71
N SER A 756 -27.12 10.57 -14.35
CA SER A 756 -25.86 10.39 -15.06
C SER A 756 -26.02 9.79 -16.45
N ALA A 757 -27.01 8.92 -16.68
CA ALA A 757 -27.30 8.35 -17.99
C ALA A 757 -27.85 9.43 -18.94
N ILE A 758 -28.84 10.20 -18.48
CA ILE A 758 -29.40 11.35 -19.19
C ILE A 758 -28.31 12.38 -19.49
N SER A 759 -27.51 12.77 -18.49
CA SER A 759 -26.38 13.69 -18.66
C SER A 759 -25.36 13.17 -19.70
N SER A 760 -25.01 11.88 -19.66
CA SER A 760 -24.06 11.29 -20.61
C SER A 760 -24.60 11.28 -22.04
N TRP A 761 -25.88 10.95 -22.22
CA TRP A 761 -26.52 10.90 -23.53
C TRP A 761 -26.72 12.29 -24.14
N LEU A 762 -27.19 13.27 -23.36
CA LEU A 762 -27.34 14.67 -23.79
C LEU A 762 -26.00 15.29 -24.19
N ASN A 763 -24.97 15.15 -23.35
CA ASN A 763 -23.61 15.61 -23.68
C ASN A 763 -23.06 14.90 -24.93
N GLY A 764 -23.42 13.63 -25.15
CA GLY A 764 -23.10 12.89 -26.38
C GLY A 764 -23.64 13.54 -27.65
N GLN A 765 -24.83 14.16 -27.59
CA GLN A 765 -25.41 14.88 -28.73
C GLN A 765 -24.64 16.17 -29.08
N LEU A 766 -23.84 16.70 -28.15
CA LEU A 766 -23.00 17.90 -28.34
C LEU A 766 -21.58 17.56 -28.86
N GLY A 767 -21.28 16.27 -29.05
CA GLY A 767 -19.99 15.81 -29.54
C GLY A 767 -18.81 16.17 -28.61
N THR A 768 -17.68 16.56 -29.19
CA THR A 768 -16.42 16.83 -28.46
C THR A 768 -16.41 18.12 -27.63
N SER A 769 -17.53 18.85 -27.57
CA SER A 769 -17.67 20.11 -26.82
C SER A 769 -18.28 19.96 -25.42
N ALA A 770 -18.59 18.74 -24.99
CA ALA A 770 -19.21 18.43 -23.70
C ALA A 770 -18.44 19.04 -22.49
N PRO A 771 -19.04 19.98 -21.72
CA PRO A 771 -18.36 20.68 -20.63
C PRO A 771 -18.24 19.86 -19.34
N THR A 772 -18.77 18.64 -19.30
CA THR A 772 -18.78 17.77 -18.10
C THR A 772 -18.79 16.31 -18.50
N ILE A 773 -18.00 15.49 -17.78
CA ILE A 773 -17.93 14.03 -17.97
C ILE A 773 -18.44 13.35 -16.71
N THR A 774 -19.61 12.71 -16.79
CA THR A 774 -20.19 11.97 -15.66
C THR A 774 -19.86 10.47 -15.74
N ARG A 775 -19.37 9.88 -14.65
CA ARG A 775 -19.01 8.46 -14.57
C ARG A 775 -19.47 7.86 -13.24
N VAL A 776 -20.53 7.05 -13.28
CA VAL A 776 -21.01 6.29 -12.11
C VAL A 776 -20.45 4.87 -12.16
N TYR A 777 -19.94 4.40 -11.02
CA TYR A 777 -19.34 3.10 -10.85
C TYR A 777 -20.16 2.21 -9.92
N LYS A 778 -20.33 0.94 -10.30
CA LYS A 778 -20.84 -0.13 -9.44
C LYS A 778 -19.67 -0.78 -8.72
N ASN A 779 -19.81 -1.01 -7.42
CA ASN A 779 -18.87 -1.85 -6.66
C ASN A 779 -19.18 -3.33 -6.94
N GLU A 780 -18.19 -4.08 -7.42
CA GLU A 780 -18.34 -5.49 -7.77
C GLU A 780 -17.91 -6.40 -6.63
N PHE A 781 -16.72 -6.16 -6.06
CA PHE A 781 -16.24 -6.86 -4.87
C PHE A 781 -15.12 -6.10 -4.14
N PRO A 782 -15.03 -6.20 -2.80
CA PRO A 782 -13.92 -5.64 -2.04
C PRO A 782 -12.60 -6.39 -2.28
N LEU A 783 -11.49 -5.67 -2.16
CA LEU A 783 -10.13 -6.21 -2.16
C LEU A 783 -9.55 -6.12 -0.75
N LYS A 784 -8.57 -6.97 -0.44
CA LYS A 784 -7.93 -7.03 0.88
C LYS A 784 -7.18 -5.74 1.26
N TYR A 785 -6.66 -5.03 0.26
CA TYR A 785 -5.99 -3.74 0.29
C TYR A 785 -5.69 -3.29 -1.15
N GLY A 786 -5.24 -2.05 -1.35
CA GLY A 786 -4.78 -1.49 -2.62
C GLY A 786 -3.41 -2.03 -3.05
N CYS A 787 -2.50 -1.17 -3.53
CA CYS A 787 -1.14 -1.62 -3.86
C CYS A 787 -0.38 -2.13 -2.63
N ASN A 788 -0.55 -1.48 -1.48
CA ASN A 788 0.15 -1.80 -0.22
C ASN A 788 -0.83 -2.08 0.93
N PRO A 789 -0.48 -2.89 1.95
CA PRO A 789 -1.40 -3.33 3.00
C PRO A 789 -2.12 -2.23 3.80
N HIS A 790 -1.50 -1.04 3.93
CA HIS A 790 -2.07 0.11 4.63
C HIS A 790 -3.10 0.88 3.79
N GLN A 791 -3.18 0.65 2.48
CA GLN A 791 -4.11 1.33 1.58
C GLN A 791 -5.47 0.63 1.61
N ASN A 792 -6.31 1.02 2.57
CA ASN A 792 -7.67 0.51 2.74
C ASN A 792 -8.67 1.67 2.90
N PRO A 793 -9.92 1.52 2.42
CA PRO A 793 -10.47 0.36 1.70
C PRO A 793 -9.95 0.25 0.26
N ALA A 794 -10.15 -0.91 -0.36
CA ALA A 794 -9.95 -1.14 -1.80
C ALA A 794 -11.05 -2.05 -2.35
N ALA A 795 -11.37 -1.92 -3.63
CA ALA A 795 -12.41 -2.69 -4.31
C ALA A 795 -12.15 -2.74 -5.82
N ILE A 796 -12.82 -3.68 -6.51
CA ILE A 796 -12.98 -3.65 -7.96
C ILE A 796 -14.33 -3.01 -8.29
N LEU A 797 -14.28 -2.06 -9.22
CA LEU A 797 -15.42 -1.28 -9.68
C LEU A 797 -15.63 -1.51 -11.18
N SER A 798 -16.88 -1.64 -11.62
CA SER A 798 -17.30 -1.58 -13.02
C SER A 798 -18.01 -0.23 -13.30
N ARG A 799 -18.08 0.21 -14.55
CA ARG A 799 -19.02 1.30 -14.92
C ARG A 799 -20.44 0.73 -14.86
N VAL A 800 -21.41 1.48 -14.36
CA VAL A 800 -22.84 1.07 -14.42
C VAL A 800 -23.21 0.74 -15.89
N GLY A 801 -23.97 -0.34 -16.09
CA GLY A 801 -24.29 -0.90 -17.40
C GLY A 801 -23.19 -1.76 -18.05
N SER A 802 -21.96 -1.77 -17.51
CA SER A 802 -20.86 -2.61 -18.00
C SER A 802 -20.66 -3.88 -17.14
N LYS A 803 -20.13 -4.94 -17.75
CA LYS A 803 -19.66 -6.15 -17.04
C LYS A 803 -18.17 -6.00 -16.66
N LEU A 804 -17.65 -6.94 -15.88
CA LEU A 804 -16.20 -7.13 -15.75
C LEU A 804 -15.65 -7.96 -16.94
N PRO A 805 -14.39 -7.76 -17.34
CA PRO A 805 -13.73 -8.55 -18.39
C PRO A 805 -13.30 -9.96 -17.93
N PHE A 806 -13.59 -10.35 -16.68
CA PHE A 806 -13.25 -11.66 -16.14
C PHE A 806 -14.20 -12.13 -15.03
N THR A 807 -14.22 -13.45 -14.81
CA THR A 807 -14.86 -14.16 -13.70
C THR A 807 -13.80 -14.78 -12.80
N VAL A 808 -13.97 -14.72 -11.47
CA VAL A 808 -13.09 -15.43 -10.52
C VAL A 808 -13.59 -16.87 -10.35
N LEU A 809 -12.87 -17.86 -10.88
CA LEU A 809 -13.23 -19.28 -10.75
C LEU A 809 -12.69 -19.92 -9.46
N ASN A 810 -11.53 -19.47 -8.98
CA ASN A 810 -10.96 -19.96 -7.71
C ASN A 810 -10.03 -18.92 -7.06
N GLY A 811 -9.90 -19.00 -5.74
CA GLY A 811 -9.00 -18.15 -4.94
C GLY A 811 -9.60 -16.77 -4.64
N THR A 812 -8.74 -15.81 -4.28
CA THR A 812 -9.15 -14.43 -3.99
C THR A 812 -8.06 -13.49 -4.50
N PRO A 813 -8.29 -12.74 -5.59
CA PRO A 813 -7.27 -11.86 -6.17
C PRO A 813 -7.03 -10.62 -5.31
N GLY A 814 -5.77 -10.17 -5.22
CA GLY A 814 -5.40 -8.85 -4.70
C GLY A 814 -5.29 -7.80 -5.81
N TYR A 815 -5.17 -6.52 -5.41
CA TYR A 815 -5.08 -5.38 -6.34
C TYR A 815 -3.99 -5.56 -7.41
N ILE A 816 -2.75 -5.85 -6.98
CA ILE A 816 -1.62 -6.06 -7.89
C ILE A 816 -1.85 -7.29 -8.80
N ASN A 817 -2.49 -8.35 -8.30
CA ASN A 817 -2.78 -9.53 -9.13
C ASN A 817 -3.71 -9.21 -10.30
N LEU A 818 -4.63 -8.25 -10.13
CA LEU A 818 -5.53 -7.82 -11.19
C LEU A 818 -4.89 -6.80 -12.15
N LEU A 819 -3.93 -5.99 -11.67
CA LEU A 819 -3.07 -5.19 -12.55
C LEU A 819 -2.17 -6.06 -13.42
N ASP A 820 -1.55 -7.11 -12.83
CA ASP A 820 -0.79 -8.11 -13.57
C ASP A 820 -1.70 -8.82 -14.58
N ALA A 821 -2.83 -9.38 -14.15
CA ALA A 821 -3.76 -10.12 -15.01
C ALA A 821 -4.31 -9.30 -16.20
N ALA A 822 -4.73 -8.05 -15.96
CA ALA A 822 -5.35 -7.21 -17.00
C ALA A 822 -4.36 -6.77 -18.09
N ASN A 823 -3.08 -6.63 -17.77
CA ASN A 823 -2.04 -6.35 -18.76
C ASN A 823 -1.55 -7.64 -19.42
N ALA A 824 -1.35 -8.71 -18.64
CA ALA A 824 -0.90 -10.01 -19.13
C ALA A 824 -1.87 -10.63 -20.13
N TYR A 825 -3.19 -10.56 -19.88
CA TYR A 825 -4.20 -11.08 -20.79
C TYR A 825 -4.27 -10.29 -22.11
N GLN A 826 -4.14 -8.96 -22.06
CA GLN A 826 -4.06 -8.14 -23.28
C GLN A 826 -2.82 -8.48 -24.11
N LEU A 827 -1.64 -8.64 -23.48
CA LEU A 827 -0.41 -9.05 -24.17
C LEU A 827 -0.61 -10.36 -24.94
N VAL A 828 -1.06 -11.42 -24.28
CA VAL A 828 -1.22 -12.74 -24.94
C VAL A 828 -2.33 -12.74 -25.99
N ARG A 829 -3.42 -11.98 -25.78
CA ARG A 829 -4.48 -11.80 -26.78
C ARG A 829 -3.97 -11.11 -28.04
N GLU A 830 -3.16 -10.06 -27.90
CA GLU A 830 -2.56 -9.38 -29.06
C GLU A 830 -1.48 -10.23 -29.74
N LEU A 831 -0.65 -11.00 -29.01
CA LEU A 831 0.25 -11.98 -29.63
C LEU A 831 -0.53 -13.02 -30.45
N ARG A 832 -1.63 -13.56 -29.91
CA ARG A 832 -2.45 -14.57 -30.59
C ARG A 832 -3.08 -14.05 -31.87
N LEU A 833 -3.54 -12.79 -31.85
CA LEU A 833 -4.12 -12.10 -33.00
C LEU A 833 -3.07 -11.72 -34.06
N SER A 834 -1.92 -11.19 -33.65
CA SER A 834 -0.86 -10.74 -34.57
C SER A 834 -0.01 -11.86 -35.16
N LEU A 835 0.16 -12.99 -34.45
CA LEU A 835 1.10 -14.05 -34.85
C LEU A 835 0.43 -15.39 -35.18
N GLY A 836 -0.88 -15.54 -34.95
CA GLY A 836 -1.62 -16.77 -35.27
C GLY A 836 -1.23 -18.00 -34.42
N LEU A 837 -0.34 -17.84 -33.44
CA LEU A 837 0.21 -18.91 -32.59
C LEU A 837 -0.29 -18.80 -31.15
N PRO A 838 -0.56 -19.92 -30.45
CA PRO A 838 -0.82 -19.94 -29.01
C PRO A 838 0.29 -19.23 -28.22
N ALA A 839 -0.09 -18.36 -27.30
CA ALA A 839 0.76 -17.40 -26.62
C ALA A 839 0.62 -17.47 -25.09
N ALA A 840 1.69 -17.11 -24.38
CA ALA A 840 1.73 -17.07 -22.93
C ALA A 840 2.63 -15.93 -22.41
N ALA A 841 2.33 -15.45 -21.21
CA ALA A 841 3.12 -14.47 -20.48
C ALA A 841 3.24 -14.82 -19.00
N SER A 842 4.41 -14.50 -18.44
CA SER A 842 4.72 -14.50 -17.00
C SER A 842 4.84 -13.04 -16.56
N PHE A 843 3.92 -12.54 -15.75
CA PHE A 843 3.92 -11.16 -15.25
C PHE A 843 4.36 -11.06 -13.80
N LYS A 844 5.06 -9.98 -13.47
CA LYS A 844 5.40 -9.62 -12.10
C LYS A 844 5.54 -8.09 -11.98
N HIS A 845 4.76 -7.49 -11.08
CA HIS A 845 4.76 -6.04 -10.83
C HIS A 845 4.44 -5.19 -12.08
N VAL A 846 3.37 -5.56 -12.79
CA VAL A 846 2.83 -4.87 -13.98
C VAL A 846 3.85 -4.76 -15.12
N SER A 847 4.65 -5.81 -15.30
CA SER A 847 5.51 -6.03 -16.47
C SER A 847 5.76 -7.53 -16.70
N PRO A 848 6.02 -7.95 -17.96
CA PRO A 848 6.38 -9.32 -18.27
C PRO A 848 7.80 -9.63 -17.79
N ALA A 849 7.93 -10.62 -16.91
CA ALA A 849 9.19 -11.35 -16.70
C ALA A 849 9.58 -12.13 -17.97
N GLY A 850 8.59 -12.55 -18.76
CA GLY A 850 8.77 -13.05 -20.12
C GLY A 850 7.44 -13.31 -20.83
N ALA A 851 7.50 -13.36 -22.15
CA ALA A 851 6.39 -13.74 -23.03
C ALA A 851 6.90 -14.64 -24.16
N ALA A 852 6.03 -15.47 -24.73
CA ALA A 852 6.37 -16.36 -25.83
C ALA A 852 5.14 -16.81 -26.62
N VAL A 853 5.41 -17.35 -27.82
CA VAL A 853 4.49 -18.11 -28.65
C VAL A 853 4.97 -19.55 -28.84
N ALA A 854 4.09 -20.43 -29.27
CA ALA A 854 4.39 -21.84 -29.55
C ALA A 854 5.40 -22.00 -30.71
N VAL A 855 6.65 -22.30 -30.37
CA VAL A 855 7.75 -22.65 -31.30
C VAL A 855 8.57 -23.76 -30.65
N ASP A 856 8.93 -24.80 -31.38
CA ASP A 856 9.59 -26.00 -30.84
C ASP A 856 10.90 -25.68 -30.11
N LEU A 857 11.21 -26.44 -29.05
CA LEU A 857 12.39 -26.23 -28.22
C LEU A 857 13.61 -26.99 -28.76
N GLU A 858 14.74 -26.30 -28.86
CA GLU A 858 16.04 -26.94 -29.05
C GLU A 858 16.41 -27.82 -27.86
N GLN A 859 17.22 -28.86 -28.10
CA GLN A 859 17.64 -29.84 -27.10
C GLN A 859 18.37 -29.20 -25.90
N SER A 860 19.14 -28.13 -26.15
CA SER A 860 19.81 -27.30 -25.14
C SER A 860 18.80 -26.67 -24.16
N LEU A 861 17.72 -26.09 -24.67
CA LEU A 861 16.66 -25.47 -23.88
C LEU A 861 15.81 -26.53 -23.16
N HIS A 862 15.54 -27.68 -23.79
CA HIS A 862 14.83 -28.78 -23.16
C HIS A 862 15.55 -29.29 -21.89
N ALA A 863 16.89 -29.31 -21.90
CA ALA A 863 17.70 -29.54 -20.70
C ALA A 863 17.69 -28.34 -19.73
N ALA A 864 17.97 -27.12 -20.21
CA ALA A 864 18.08 -25.90 -19.38
C ALA A 864 16.78 -25.50 -18.66
N TYR A 865 15.63 -25.96 -19.16
CA TYR A 865 14.30 -25.68 -18.59
C TYR A 865 13.79 -26.82 -17.68
N GLU A 866 14.53 -27.92 -17.55
CA GLU A 866 14.14 -29.13 -16.79
C GLU A 866 12.69 -29.58 -17.12
N VAL A 867 12.39 -29.79 -18.41
CA VAL A 867 11.03 -30.11 -18.86
C VAL A 867 10.51 -31.40 -18.21
N GLY A 868 11.33 -32.44 -18.17
CA GLY A 868 10.98 -33.77 -17.67
C GLY A 868 10.03 -34.51 -18.61
N ASN A 869 9.42 -35.59 -18.11
CA ASN A 869 8.57 -36.48 -18.89
C ASN A 869 7.13 -35.90 -19.05
N VAL A 870 7.03 -34.70 -19.63
CA VAL A 870 5.76 -34.01 -19.91
C VAL A 870 5.64 -33.83 -21.42
N THR A 871 4.64 -34.45 -22.04
CA THR A 871 4.30 -34.18 -23.44
C THR A 871 3.85 -32.73 -23.58
N LEU A 872 4.56 -31.95 -24.40
CA LEU A 872 4.28 -30.53 -24.59
C LEU A 872 3.20 -30.33 -25.65
N THR A 873 2.09 -29.71 -25.25
CA THR A 873 1.15 -29.04 -26.16
C THR A 873 1.69 -27.65 -26.57
N PRO A 874 1.21 -27.05 -27.67
CA PRO A 874 1.58 -25.69 -28.06
C PRO A 874 1.43 -24.63 -26.96
N LEU A 875 0.36 -24.70 -26.16
CA LEU A 875 0.12 -23.75 -25.07
C LEU A 875 1.08 -23.97 -23.90
N SER A 876 1.31 -25.23 -23.52
CA SER A 876 2.25 -25.59 -22.45
C SER A 876 3.70 -25.22 -22.81
N LEU A 877 4.05 -25.35 -24.10
CA LEU A 877 5.31 -24.94 -24.72
C LEU A 877 5.50 -23.41 -24.67
N ALA A 878 4.47 -22.63 -25.05
CA ALA A 878 4.49 -21.18 -24.93
C ALA A 878 4.68 -20.74 -23.46
N TYR A 879 3.92 -21.31 -22.51
CA TYR A 879 4.06 -20.96 -21.09
C TYR A 879 5.45 -21.35 -20.53
N LEU A 880 5.93 -22.55 -20.86
CA LEU A 880 7.26 -23.02 -20.48
C LEU A 880 8.36 -22.08 -20.96
N ARG A 881 8.27 -21.58 -22.20
CA ARG A 881 9.19 -20.58 -22.76
C ARG A 881 9.08 -19.23 -22.05
N ALA A 882 7.87 -18.68 -21.92
CA ALA A 882 7.60 -17.39 -21.29
C ALA A 882 8.16 -17.31 -19.86
N ARG A 883 7.91 -18.36 -19.04
CA ARG A 883 8.43 -18.45 -17.67
C ARG A 883 9.96 -18.57 -17.62
N ASN A 884 10.58 -19.25 -18.59
CA ASN A 884 12.02 -19.49 -18.59
C ASN A 884 12.86 -18.39 -19.24
N ALA A 885 12.25 -17.33 -19.79
CA ALA A 885 12.97 -16.10 -20.16
C ALA A 885 13.74 -15.55 -18.96
N ASP A 886 13.03 -15.32 -17.85
CA ASP A 886 13.59 -14.97 -16.54
C ASP A 886 12.87 -15.76 -15.43
N PRO A 887 13.42 -16.91 -15.00
CA PRO A 887 12.80 -17.77 -14.00
C PRO A 887 13.04 -17.30 -12.56
N LEU A 888 13.82 -16.23 -12.33
CA LEU A 888 13.90 -15.54 -11.04
C LEU A 888 12.77 -14.53 -10.91
N SER A 889 12.60 -13.65 -11.90
CA SER A 889 11.48 -12.68 -11.94
C SER A 889 10.12 -13.39 -12.03
N SER A 890 10.05 -14.58 -12.62
CA SER A 890 8.84 -15.41 -12.65
C SER A 890 8.52 -16.13 -11.32
N PHE A 891 9.24 -15.87 -10.22
CA PHE A 891 8.92 -16.46 -8.92
C PHE A 891 7.68 -15.78 -8.30
N GLY A 892 6.58 -16.52 -8.26
CA GLY A 892 5.28 -15.95 -7.89
C GLY A 892 4.69 -15.07 -9.00
N ASP A 893 4.94 -15.41 -10.26
CA ASP A 893 4.30 -14.77 -11.42
C ASP A 893 2.78 -14.84 -11.38
N PHE A 894 2.13 -13.88 -12.04
CA PHE A 894 0.79 -14.06 -12.56
C PHE A 894 0.87 -14.51 -14.01
N VAL A 895 0.26 -15.64 -14.34
CA VAL A 895 0.31 -16.22 -15.69
C VAL A 895 -0.84 -15.70 -16.53
N ALA A 896 -0.59 -15.41 -17.80
CA ALA A 896 -1.66 -15.31 -18.80
C ALA A 896 -1.39 -16.25 -19.97
N VAL A 897 -2.45 -16.77 -20.57
CA VAL A 897 -2.42 -17.55 -21.80
C VAL A 897 -3.58 -17.18 -22.73
N SER A 898 -3.37 -17.31 -24.05
CA SER A 898 -4.33 -16.86 -25.07
C SER A 898 -5.42 -17.86 -25.44
N ASP A 899 -5.26 -19.13 -25.07
CA ASP A 899 -6.11 -20.26 -25.45
C ASP A 899 -6.55 -21.02 -24.20
N VAL A 900 -7.52 -21.94 -24.34
CA VAL A 900 -8.06 -22.74 -23.23
C VAL A 900 -6.95 -23.56 -22.55
N VAL A 901 -6.88 -23.51 -21.22
CA VAL A 901 -5.81 -24.19 -20.47
C VAL A 901 -5.99 -25.70 -20.51
N ASP A 902 -5.03 -26.36 -21.13
CA ASP A 902 -4.94 -27.83 -21.19
C ASP A 902 -4.26 -28.46 -19.96
N GLU A 903 -4.48 -29.76 -19.78
CA GLU A 903 -3.92 -30.54 -18.66
C GLU A 903 -2.37 -30.50 -18.63
N ALA A 904 -1.69 -30.38 -19.77
CA ALA A 904 -0.23 -30.32 -19.85
C ALA A 904 0.31 -28.99 -19.28
N THR A 905 -0.31 -27.86 -19.67
CA THR A 905 -0.04 -26.52 -19.17
C THR A 905 -0.30 -26.46 -17.67
N ALA A 906 -1.41 -27.05 -17.21
CA ALA A 906 -1.73 -27.17 -15.79
C ALA A 906 -0.70 -28.02 -15.03
N LYS A 907 -0.22 -29.14 -15.59
CA LYS A 907 0.86 -29.98 -15.01
C LYS A 907 2.18 -29.22 -14.87
N ILE A 908 2.57 -28.42 -15.88
CA ILE A 908 3.76 -27.56 -15.79
C ILE A 908 3.56 -26.49 -14.71
N LEU A 909 2.45 -25.75 -14.73
CA LEU A 909 2.17 -24.71 -13.75
C LEU A 909 2.05 -25.27 -12.31
N LYS A 910 1.56 -26.50 -12.12
CA LYS A 910 1.42 -27.13 -10.79
C LYS A 910 2.72 -27.14 -9.99
N ARG A 911 3.85 -27.52 -10.62
CA ARG A 911 5.18 -27.68 -9.98
C ARG A 911 5.92 -26.38 -9.70
N GLU A 912 5.48 -25.26 -10.26
CA GLU A 912 6.14 -23.96 -10.17
C GLU A 912 5.65 -23.10 -8.98
N VAL A 913 6.35 -22.01 -8.65
CA VAL A 913 5.83 -20.98 -7.72
C VAL A 913 5.25 -19.83 -8.54
N SER A 914 3.94 -19.62 -8.38
CA SER A 914 3.09 -18.71 -9.13
C SER A 914 1.94 -18.26 -8.23
N ASP A 915 1.42 -17.04 -8.42
CA ASP A 915 0.34 -16.48 -7.61
C ASP A 915 -1.06 -16.71 -8.21
N GLY A 916 -1.19 -16.68 -9.54
CA GLY A 916 -2.45 -16.94 -10.24
C GLY A 916 -2.30 -17.14 -11.75
N ILE A 917 -3.41 -17.41 -12.43
CA ILE A 917 -3.53 -17.52 -13.89
C ILE A 917 -4.81 -16.86 -14.41
N ILE A 918 -4.74 -16.24 -15.60
CA ILE A 918 -5.88 -15.81 -16.41
C ILE A 918 -5.85 -16.43 -17.81
N ALA A 919 -7.00 -16.90 -18.29
CA ALA A 919 -7.16 -17.59 -19.58
C ALA A 919 -8.60 -17.39 -20.11
N PRO A 920 -8.89 -17.61 -21.41
CA PRO A 920 -10.26 -17.57 -21.94
C PRO A 920 -11.12 -18.80 -21.56
N GLY A 921 -10.58 -19.75 -20.81
CA GLY A 921 -11.26 -20.97 -20.37
C GLY A 921 -10.29 -22.05 -19.89
N TYR A 922 -10.82 -23.12 -19.29
CA TYR A 922 -10.04 -24.21 -18.70
C TYR A 922 -10.64 -25.59 -19.03
N GLU A 923 -9.82 -26.59 -19.39
CA GLU A 923 -10.28 -27.98 -19.39
C GLU A 923 -10.64 -28.42 -17.94
N PRO A 924 -11.64 -29.28 -17.73
CA PRO A 924 -12.01 -29.74 -16.38
C PRO A 924 -10.85 -30.37 -15.60
N ALA A 925 -10.00 -31.14 -16.27
CA ALA A 925 -8.80 -31.75 -15.67
C ALA A 925 -7.74 -30.69 -15.32
N ALA A 926 -7.54 -29.68 -16.18
CA ALA A 926 -6.65 -28.56 -15.93
C ALA A 926 -7.13 -27.71 -14.74
N PHE A 927 -8.43 -27.44 -14.66
CA PHE A 927 -9.04 -26.67 -13.58
C PHE A 927 -8.82 -27.32 -12.21
N GLU A 928 -9.14 -28.60 -12.03
CA GLU A 928 -8.94 -29.29 -10.74
C GLU A 928 -7.45 -29.38 -10.35
N ILE A 929 -6.55 -29.52 -11.32
CA ILE A 929 -5.09 -29.48 -11.07
C ILE A 929 -4.65 -28.11 -10.51
N LEU A 930 -5.19 -27.02 -11.03
CA LEU A 930 -4.83 -25.64 -10.65
C LEU A 930 -5.55 -25.19 -9.38
N LYS A 931 -6.83 -25.51 -9.22
CA LYS A 931 -7.63 -25.29 -8.02
C LYS A 931 -6.97 -25.87 -6.76
N ALA A 932 -6.40 -27.07 -6.84
CA ALA A 932 -5.67 -27.70 -5.73
C ALA A 932 -4.37 -26.96 -5.31
N LYS A 933 -3.82 -26.11 -6.17
CA LYS A 933 -2.55 -25.38 -5.93
C LYS A 933 -2.70 -24.35 -4.80
N LYS A 934 -1.59 -24.04 -4.11
CA LYS A 934 -1.54 -23.22 -2.88
C LYS A 934 -2.55 -23.66 -1.79
N GLY A 935 -2.95 -24.94 -1.79
CA GLY A 935 -3.91 -25.50 -0.83
C GLY A 935 -5.33 -24.98 -1.01
N GLY A 936 -5.84 -25.00 -2.25
CA GLY A 936 -7.15 -24.43 -2.61
C GLY A 936 -7.13 -22.94 -2.95
N LYS A 937 -6.02 -22.23 -2.72
CA LYS A 937 -5.94 -20.76 -2.71
C LYS A 937 -5.23 -20.14 -3.91
N PHE A 938 -4.98 -20.92 -4.97
CA PHE A 938 -4.42 -20.39 -6.21
C PHE A 938 -5.49 -19.63 -6.99
N ILE A 939 -5.13 -18.45 -7.50
CA ILE A 939 -6.08 -17.57 -8.20
C ILE A 939 -6.26 -18.08 -9.63
N VAL A 940 -7.52 -18.32 -10.03
CA VAL A 940 -7.89 -18.76 -11.38
C VAL A 940 -8.96 -17.82 -11.91
N LEU A 941 -8.68 -17.12 -13.01
CA LEU A 941 -9.55 -16.13 -13.63
C LEU A 941 -9.91 -16.53 -15.06
N GLU A 942 -11.19 -16.59 -15.37
CA GLU A 942 -11.66 -16.77 -16.74
C GLU A 942 -11.96 -15.41 -17.37
N ALA A 943 -11.26 -15.07 -18.44
CA ALA A 943 -11.45 -13.81 -19.17
C ALA A 943 -12.53 -13.96 -20.24
N ASP A 944 -13.35 -12.93 -20.45
CA ASP A 944 -14.26 -12.88 -21.60
C ASP A 944 -13.49 -12.43 -22.86
N PRO A 945 -13.25 -13.31 -23.85
CA PRO A 945 -12.49 -12.95 -25.05
C PRO A 945 -13.22 -11.93 -25.95
N ASN A 946 -14.54 -11.80 -25.77
CA ASN A 946 -15.42 -10.89 -26.51
C ASN A 946 -15.58 -9.52 -25.82
N PHE A 947 -14.97 -9.31 -24.65
CA PHE A 947 -15.09 -8.07 -23.92
C PHE A 947 -14.55 -6.88 -24.72
N VAL A 948 -15.41 -5.90 -25.00
CA VAL A 948 -15.04 -4.67 -25.69
C VAL A 948 -14.45 -3.68 -24.68
N LEU A 949 -13.15 -3.45 -24.77
CA LEU A 949 -12.45 -2.45 -23.97
C LEU A 949 -12.90 -1.03 -24.36
N PRO A 950 -13.25 -0.14 -23.41
CA PRO A 950 -13.61 1.25 -23.72
C PRO A 950 -12.48 2.01 -24.42
N ASP A 951 -12.83 2.84 -25.41
CA ASP A 951 -11.85 3.63 -26.18
C ASP A 951 -11.07 4.63 -25.33
N ILE A 952 -11.72 5.24 -24.33
CA ILE A 952 -11.12 6.23 -23.44
C ILE A 952 -10.87 5.61 -22.06
N GLU A 953 -9.60 5.53 -21.68
CA GLU A 953 -9.15 5.15 -20.35
C GLU A 953 -8.97 6.39 -19.45
N TYR A 954 -9.16 6.19 -18.15
CA TYR A 954 -9.14 7.25 -17.14
C TYR A 954 -8.23 6.84 -15.98
N ARG A 955 -7.40 7.76 -15.50
CA ARG A 955 -6.49 7.54 -14.36
C ARG A 955 -6.49 8.74 -13.42
N GLU A 956 -6.69 8.49 -12.14
CA GLU A 956 -6.49 9.51 -11.10
C GLU A 956 -5.04 9.47 -10.60
N VAL A 957 -4.41 10.64 -10.45
CA VAL A 957 -3.11 10.83 -9.80
C VAL A 957 -3.19 12.10 -8.98
N ALA A 958 -2.88 12.04 -7.68
CA ALA A 958 -2.87 13.22 -6.79
C ALA A 958 -4.16 14.08 -6.84
N GLY A 959 -5.33 13.45 -7.04
CA GLY A 959 -6.64 14.13 -7.13
C GLY A 959 -6.97 14.74 -8.50
N ILE A 960 -6.08 14.68 -9.49
CA ILE A 960 -6.40 15.06 -10.89
C ILE A 960 -6.66 13.81 -11.74
N THR A 961 -7.66 13.88 -12.61
CA THR A 961 -8.01 12.79 -13.54
C THR A 961 -7.44 13.07 -14.93
N PHE A 962 -6.59 12.17 -15.40
CA PHE A 962 -6.16 12.08 -16.79
C PHE A 962 -7.18 11.23 -17.58
N ALA A 963 -7.46 11.62 -18.81
CA ALA A 963 -8.25 10.85 -19.76
C ALA A 963 -7.51 10.81 -21.11
N GLN A 964 -7.40 9.63 -21.72
CA GLN A 964 -6.76 9.45 -23.03
C GLN A 964 -7.39 8.30 -23.81
N LYS A 965 -7.20 8.28 -25.13
CA LYS A 965 -7.51 7.07 -25.90
C LYS A 965 -6.56 5.94 -25.47
N ARG A 966 -7.07 4.75 -25.19
CA ARG A 966 -6.25 3.56 -24.91
C ARG A 966 -5.37 3.22 -26.12
N ASN A 967 -4.25 2.55 -25.88
CA ASN A 967 -3.39 2.04 -26.96
C ASN A 967 -4.02 0.79 -27.61
N ASP A 968 -4.90 1.02 -28.58
CA ASP A 968 -5.64 0.00 -29.32
C ASP A 968 -4.92 -0.53 -30.57
N VAL A 969 -3.75 0.00 -30.90
CA VAL A 969 -3.02 -0.37 -32.13
C VAL A 969 -2.50 -1.81 -32.02
N LEU A 970 -3.03 -2.70 -32.85
CA LEU A 970 -2.51 -4.07 -33.01
C LEU A 970 -1.24 -4.04 -33.87
N PHE A 971 -0.13 -4.57 -33.34
CA PHE A 971 1.15 -4.60 -34.05
C PHE A 971 1.20 -5.77 -35.04
N SER A 972 0.95 -5.51 -36.33
CA SER A 972 1.25 -6.45 -37.42
C SER A 972 2.65 -6.20 -38.01
N ALA A 973 3.33 -7.26 -38.45
CA ALA A 973 4.66 -7.16 -39.05
C ALA A 973 4.61 -6.48 -40.44
N GLU A 974 3.55 -6.73 -41.19
CA GLU A 974 3.31 -6.29 -42.57
C GLU A 974 3.20 -4.76 -42.67
N LYS A 975 2.81 -4.11 -41.56
CA LYS A 975 2.71 -2.65 -41.44
C LYS A 975 3.89 -2.06 -40.66
N HIS A 976 4.22 -2.63 -39.51
CA HIS A 976 5.15 -2.02 -38.55
C HIS A 976 6.58 -2.56 -38.63
N LEU A 977 6.91 -3.37 -39.65
CA LEU A 977 8.28 -3.76 -40.02
C LEU A 977 8.57 -3.56 -41.52
N ALA A 978 7.68 -2.88 -42.25
CA ALA A 978 7.82 -2.63 -43.69
C ALA A 978 8.85 -1.53 -44.02
N ASP A 979 9.00 -0.54 -43.13
CA ASP A 979 9.91 0.60 -43.29
C ASP A 979 11.35 0.20 -42.91
N VAL A 980 11.95 -0.68 -43.71
CA VAL A 980 13.30 -1.22 -43.49
C VAL A 980 14.36 -0.17 -43.81
N GLN A 981 15.13 0.22 -42.80
CA GLN A 981 16.13 1.28 -42.87
C GLN A 981 17.53 0.78 -43.22
N THR A 982 17.87 -0.45 -42.80
CA THR A 982 19.16 -1.10 -43.08
C THR A 982 18.91 -2.58 -43.35
N THR A 983 19.75 -3.22 -44.18
CA THR A 983 19.58 -4.62 -44.61
C THR A 983 20.82 -5.48 -44.33
N GLY A 984 21.62 -5.12 -43.32
CA GLY A 984 22.94 -5.72 -43.05
C GLY A 984 22.92 -7.20 -42.65
N ALA A 985 21.76 -7.74 -42.26
CA ALA A 985 21.53 -9.16 -41.99
C ALA A 985 20.63 -9.83 -43.06
N GLY A 986 20.44 -9.18 -44.22
CA GLY A 986 19.50 -9.60 -45.25
C GLY A 986 18.05 -9.19 -44.96
N PRO A 987 17.07 -9.64 -45.77
CA PRO A 987 15.66 -9.31 -45.58
C PRO A 987 15.08 -9.95 -44.31
N LEU A 988 14.06 -9.32 -43.72
CA LEU A 988 13.35 -9.86 -42.56
C LEU A 988 12.56 -11.12 -42.94
N THR A 989 13.07 -12.29 -42.57
CA THR A 989 12.36 -13.58 -42.68
C THR A 989 11.20 -13.64 -41.70
N ASP A 990 10.20 -14.48 -41.95
CA ASP A 990 8.98 -14.53 -41.12
C ASP A 990 9.25 -14.96 -39.67
N ALA A 991 10.29 -15.77 -39.45
CA ALA A 991 10.79 -16.08 -38.10
C ALA A 991 11.27 -14.84 -37.35
N LYS A 992 11.89 -13.87 -38.03
CA LYS A 992 12.40 -12.63 -37.43
C LYS A 992 11.37 -11.51 -37.42
N LYS A 993 10.41 -11.49 -38.35
CA LYS A 993 9.16 -10.72 -38.20
C LYS A 993 8.41 -11.13 -36.93
N ARG A 994 8.22 -12.45 -36.72
CA ARG A 994 7.62 -13.02 -35.50
C ARG A 994 8.38 -12.58 -34.24
N ASP A 995 9.70 -12.75 -34.20
CA ASP A 995 10.51 -12.43 -33.03
C ASP A 995 10.48 -10.91 -32.71
N LEU A 996 10.55 -10.04 -33.73
CA LEU A 996 10.44 -8.58 -33.58
C LEU A 996 9.04 -8.13 -33.15
N ALA A 997 7.97 -8.70 -33.72
CA ALA A 997 6.59 -8.38 -33.35
C ALA A 997 6.24 -8.89 -31.94
N LEU A 998 6.71 -10.10 -31.56
CA LEU A 998 6.65 -10.61 -30.19
C LEU A 998 7.30 -9.64 -29.21
N ALA A 999 8.50 -9.16 -29.53
CA ALA A 999 9.20 -8.18 -28.70
C ALA A 999 8.42 -6.86 -28.60
N ALA A 1000 7.97 -6.29 -29.72
CA ALA A 1000 7.20 -5.03 -29.72
C ALA A 1000 5.88 -5.14 -28.93
N ILE A 1001 5.09 -6.19 -29.13
CA ILE A 1001 3.85 -6.44 -28.37
C ILE A 1001 4.14 -6.66 -26.88
N THR A 1002 5.27 -7.30 -26.54
CA THR A 1002 5.71 -7.41 -25.14
C THR A 1002 5.99 -6.03 -24.53
N LEU A 1003 6.68 -5.15 -25.26
CA LEU A 1003 7.01 -3.81 -24.76
C LEU A 1003 5.79 -2.89 -24.60
N LYS A 1004 4.75 -3.05 -25.44
CA LYS A 1004 3.45 -2.36 -25.28
C LYS A 1004 2.82 -2.54 -23.89
N TYR A 1005 3.15 -3.63 -23.19
CA TYR A 1005 2.68 -3.97 -21.84
C TYR A 1005 3.82 -4.06 -20.81
N THR A 1006 4.95 -3.39 -21.06
CA THR A 1006 6.10 -3.31 -20.16
C THR A 1006 6.28 -1.85 -19.69
N GLN A 1007 6.50 -1.62 -18.40
CA GLN A 1007 6.70 -0.26 -17.87
C GLN A 1007 7.87 0.45 -18.58
N SER A 1008 7.68 1.69 -19.04
CA SER A 1008 8.65 2.43 -19.84
C SER A 1008 9.72 3.16 -19.01
N ASN A 1009 10.91 3.43 -19.55
CA ASN A 1009 11.40 2.98 -20.86
C ASN A 1009 11.71 1.48 -20.84
N SER A 1010 11.35 0.80 -21.90
CA SER A 1010 11.46 -0.66 -22.04
C SER A 1010 12.18 -1.08 -23.32
N VAL A 1011 12.95 -2.17 -23.22
CA VAL A 1011 13.75 -2.77 -24.30
C VAL A 1011 13.64 -4.28 -24.18
N GLY A 1012 13.42 -4.95 -25.31
CA GLY A 1012 13.08 -6.38 -25.35
C GLY A 1012 13.94 -7.11 -26.36
N TYR A 1013 14.59 -8.19 -25.93
CA TYR A 1013 15.35 -9.11 -26.76
C TYR A 1013 14.53 -10.40 -26.92
N ALA A 1014 14.34 -10.84 -28.16
CA ALA A 1014 13.60 -12.05 -28.51
C ALA A 1014 14.40 -12.95 -29.46
N LYS A 1015 14.21 -14.25 -29.32
CA LYS A 1015 14.79 -15.27 -30.20
C LYS A 1015 13.86 -16.49 -30.23
N ASP A 1016 13.55 -16.92 -31.44
CA ASP A 1016 12.93 -18.21 -31.74
C ASP A 1016 11.63 -18.45 -30.96
N GLY A 1017 10.73 -17.47 -31.06
CA GLY A 1017 9.38 -17.50 -30.48
C GLY A 1017 9.28 -17.10 -29.02
N GLN A 1018 10.36 -16.68 -28.35
CA GLN A 1018 10.30 -16.19 -26.97
C GLN A 1018 11.09 -14.93 -26.72
N MET A 1019 10.71 -14.19 -25.68
CA MET A 1019 11.59 -13.23 -25.03
C MET A 1019 12.75 -13.98 -24.36
N ILE A 1020 13.95 -13.38 -24.44
CA ILE A 1020 15.18 -13.86 -23.79
C ILE A 1020 15.82 -12.80 -22.89
N GLY A 1021 15.34 -11.55 -22.96
CA GLY A 1021 15.66 -10.50 -21.99
C GLY A 1021 14.66 -9.34 -22.09
N VAL A 1022 14.19 -8.84 -20.95
CA VAL A 1022 13.28 -7.68 -20.87
C VAL A 1022 13.82 -6.68 -19.86
N GLY A 1023 13.99 -5.44 -20.30
CA GLY A 1023 14.26 -4.27 -19.46
C GLY A 1023 13.00 -3.43 -19.34
N ALA A 1024 12.71 -2.95 -18.12
CA ALA A 1024 11.49 -2.24 -17.76
C ALA A 1024 11.77 -1.12 -16.75
N GLY A 1025 10.94 -0.06 -16.77
CA GLY A 1025 10.94 1.03 -15.80
C GLY A 1025 12.21 1.89 -15.80
N GLN A 1026 13.00 1.87 -16.87
CA GLN A 1026 14.30 2.55 -16.91
C GLN A 1026 14.19 4.00 -17.41
N GLN A 1027 15.07 4.86 -16.91
CA GLN A 1027 15.10 6.28 -17.28
C GLN A 1027 16.07 6.57 -18.45
N SER A 1028 17.13 5.77 -18.58
CA SER A 1028 18.12 5.84 -19.66
C SER A 1028 17.90 4.71 -20.67
N ARG A 1029 17.91 5.04 -21.97
CA ARG A 1029 17.70 4.05 -23.05
C ARG A 1029 18.81 3.00 -23.06
N VAL A 1030 20.08 3.44 -23.06
CA VAL A 1030 21.23 2.53 -23.12
C VAL A 1030 21.34 1.67 -21.86
N ASP A 1031 20.91 2.17 -20.71
CA ASP A 1031 20.92 1.36 -19.47
C ASP A 1031 19.75 0.36 -19.42
N CYS A 1032 18.64 0.64 -20.11
CA CYS A 1032 17.62 -0.37 -20.40
C CYS A 1032 18.12 -1.47 -21.33
N VAL A 1033 18.86 -1.10 -22.39
CA VAL A 1033 19.55 -2.05 -23.29
C VAL A 1033 20.53 -2.93 -22.49
N LYS A 1034 21.41 -2.35 -21.65
CA LYS A 1034 22.32 -3.09 -20.77
C LYS A 1034 21.60 -3.99 -19.77
N LEU A 1035 20.50 -3.52 -19.17
CA LEU A 1035 19.75 -4.29 -18.17
C LEU A 1035 19.06 -5.50 -18.80
N ALA A 1036 18.40 -5.31 -19.95
CA ALA A 1036 17.83 -6.40 -20.73
C ALA A 1036 18.94 -7.36 -21.22
N GLY A 1037 20.06 -6.83 -21.71
CA GLY A 1037 21.20 -7.60 -22.19
C GLY A 1037 21.86 -8.49 -21.13
N ARG A 1038 21.93 -8.07 -19.87
CA ARG A 1038 22.35 -8.95 -18.76
C ARG A 1038 21.42 -10.15 -18.59
N LYS A 1039 20.10 -9.99 -18.79
CA LYS A 1039 19.16 -11.14 -18.76
C LYS A 1039 19.40 -12.09 -19.93
N VAL A 1040 19.68 -11.55 -21.13
CA VAL A 1040 20.06 -12.35 -22.31
C VAL A 1040 21.29 -13.21 -22.04
N ALA A 1041 22.33 -12.61 -21.46
CA ALA A 1041 23.55 -13.34 -21.11
C ALA A 1041 23.28 -14.48 -20.11
N ILE A 1042 22.46 -14.25 -19.08
CA ILE A 1042 22.05 -15.29 -18.11
C ILE A 1042 21.18 -16.38 -18.79
N TRP A 1043 20.23 -15.99 -19.65
CA TRP A 1043 19.40 -16.93 -20.41
C TRP A 1043 20.24 -17.85 -21.30
N HIS A 1044 21.25 -17.30 -21.99
CA HIS A 1044 22.14 -18.06 -22.85
C HIS A 1044 23.08 -18.95 -22.02
N LEU A 1045 23.75 -18.40 -21.01
CA LEU A 1045 24.71 -19.14 -20.18
C LEU A 1045 24.07 -20.27 -19.35
N ARG A 1046 22.74 -20.26 -19.12
CA ARG A 1046 22.02 -21.43 -18.58
C ARG A 1046 22.08 -22.68 -19.47
N GLN A 1047 22.49 -22.53 -20.73
CA GLN A 1047 22.71 -23.62 -21.68
C GLN A 1047 24.16 -24.12 -21.71
N HIS A 1048 25.09 -23.42 -21.03
CA HIS A 1048 26.50 -23.80 -21.01
C HIS A 1048 26.71 -25.18 -20.33
N PRO A 1049 27.56 -26.08 -20.87
CA PRO A 1049 27.72 -27.45 -20.35
C PRO A 1049 28.01 -27.54 -18.85
N LYS A 1050 28.91 -26.72 -18.29
CA LYS A 1050 29.18 -26.67 -16.83
C LYS A 1050 27.94 -26.30 -16.00
N VAL A 1051 27.01 -25.48 -16.54
CA VAL A 1051 25.79 -25.03 -15.84
C VAL A 1051 24.68 -26.08 -15.91
N GLN A 1052 24.61 -26.83 -17.02
CA GLN A 1052 23.68 -27.96 -17.14
C GLN A 1052 24.14 -29.15 -16.30
N GLY A 1053 25.44 -29.47 -16.34
CA GLY A 1053 26.08 -30.59 -15.64
C GLY A 1053 26.33 -30.40 -14.14
N LEU A 1054 25.78 -29.36 -13.51
CA LEU A 1054 25.92 -29.14 -12.06
C LEU A 1054 25.33 -30.33 -11.27
N ALA A 1055 26.21 -31.05 -10.56
CA ALA A 1055 25.88 -32.26 -9.80
C ALA A 1055 25.15 -31.95 -8.48
N PHE A 1056 23.90 -31.50 -8.57
CA PHE A 1056 23.04 -31.24 -7.41
C PHE A 1056 22.75 -32.49 -6.58
N LYS A 1057 22.75 -32.32 -5.25
CA LYS A 1057 22.24 -33.33 -4.32
C LYS A 1057 20.78 -33.67 -4.61
N SER A 1058 20.43 -34.96 -4.51
CA SER A 1058 19.08 -35.48 -4.74
C SER A 1058 17.96 -34.82 -3.91
N THR A 1059 18.33 -34.15 -2.81
CA THR A 1059 17.41 -33.42 -1.90
C THR A 1059 17.09 -31.99 -2.34
N VAL A 1060 17.83 -31.40 -3.30
CA VAL A 1060 17.68 -30.00 -3.73
C VAL A 1060 16.51 -29.84 -4.70
N LYS A 1061 15.57 -28.95 -4.38
CA LYS A 1061 14.32 -28.77 -5.15
C LYS A 1061 14.54 -28.01 -6.46
N ARG A 1062 13.63 -28.15 -7.43
CA ARG A 1062 13.70 -27.49 -8.75
C ARG A 1062 14.00 -25.99 -8.65
N GLN A 1063 13.26 -25.22 -7.84
CA GLN A 1063 13.52 -23.78 -7.68
C GLN A 1063 14.90 -23.49 -7.07
N GLU A 1064 15.35 -24.31 -6.10
CA GLU A 1064 16.67 -24.17 -5.48
C GLU A 1064 17.78 -24.43 -6.53
N ARG A 1065 17.61 -25.42 -7.42
CA ARG A 1065 18.51 -25.66 -8.57
C ARG A 1065 18.50 -24.53 -9.59
N VAL A 1066 17.33 -23.98 -9.90
CA VAL A 1066 17.17 -22.83 -10.82
C VAL A 1066 17.92 -21.61 -10.27
N ASN A 1067 17.69 -21.26 -9.01
CA ASN A 1067 18.37 -20.14 -8.35
C ASN A 1067 19.89 -20.35 -8.31
N ALA A 1068 20.33 -21.56 -7.96
CA ALA A 1068 21.76 -21.91 -7.93
C ALA A 1068 22.42 -21.83 -9.30
N ARG A 1069 21.75 -22.25 -10.40
CA ARG A 1069 22.30 -22.09 -11.76
C ARG A 1069 22.52 -20.61 -12.11
N VAL A 1070 21.66 -19.70 -11.67
CA VAL A 1070 21.86 -18.26 -11.92
C VAL A 1070 22.98 -17.69 -11.05
N ARG A 1071 23.01 -17.96 -9.74
CA ARG A 1071 24.12 -17.53 -8.85
C ARG A 1071 25.48 -18.08 -9.30
N TYR A 1072 25.52 -19.27 -9.89
CA TYR A 1072 26.73 -19.86 -10.50
C TYR A 1072 27.19 -19.12 -11.77
N ILE A 1073 26.25 -18.65 -12.60
CA ILE A 1073 26.56 -17.81 -13.77
C ILE A 1073 27.08 -16.43 -13.33
N GLU A 1074 26.47 -15.84 -12.30
CA GLU A 1074 26.87 -14.54 -11.77
C GLU A 1074 28.27 -14.64 -11.12
N GLY A 1075 28.44 -15.55 -10.15
CA GLY A 1075 29.73 -15.92 -9.57
C GLY A 1075 30.29 -14.95 -8.53
N ASP A 1076 29.60 -13.85 -8.24
CA ASP A 1076 29.97 -12.78 -7.30
C ASP A 1076 29.63 -13.10 -5.82
N MET A 1077 29.62 -14.39 -5.46
CA MET A 1077 29.13 -14.87 -4.17
C MET A 1077 30.05 -14.51 -2.99
N ALA A 1078 29.48 -13.93 -1.93
CA ALA A 1078 30.20 -13.68 -0.68
C ALA A 1078 30.58 -15.01 0.02
N PRO A 1079 31.65 -15.09 0.84
CA PRO A 1079 32.15 -16.37 1.37
C PRO A 1079 31.10 -17.25 2.10
N ALA A 1080 30.20 -16.65 2.88
CA ALA A 1080 29.13 -17.38 3.57
C ALA A 1080 27.96 -17.80 2.63
N GLU A 1081 27.76 -17.08 1.52
CA GLU A 1081 26.88 -17.51 0.44
C GLU A 1081 27.52 -18.69 -0.29
N LEU A 1082 28.82 -18.61 -0.62
CA LEU A 1082 29.58 -19.65 -1.30
C LEU A 1082 29.62 -20.97 -0.50
N GLU A 1083 29.77 -20.93 0.83
CA GLU A 1083 29.63 -22.12 1.68
C GLU A 1083 28.23 -22.75 1.54
N THR A 1084 27.18 -21.92 1.60
CA THR A 1084 25.78 -22.35 1.49
C THR A 1084 25.45 -22.89 0.09
N PHE A 1085 26.01 -22.30 -0.95
CA PHE A 1085 25.91 -22.71 -2.35
C PHE A 1085 26.63 -24.06 -2.57
N ASN A 1086 27.89 -24.17 -2.15
CA ASN A 1086 28.68 -25.40 -2.28
C ASN A 1086 28.02 -26.60 -1.59
N ALA A 1087 27.31 -26.37 -0.47
CA ALA A 1087 26.56 -27.41 0.22
C ALA A 1087 25.45 -28.07 -0.61
N LEU A 1088 24.98 -27.46 -1.71
CA LEU A 1088 23.93 -27.98 -2.60
C LEU A 1088 24.38 -29.12 -3.52
N PHE A 1089 25.69 -29.31 -3.74
CA PHE A 1089 26.22 -30.22 -4.76
C PHE A 1089 26.89 -31.46 -4.16
N GLU A 1090 26.87 -32.60 -4.86
CA GLU A 1090 27.60 -33.81 -4.45
C GLU A 1090 29.12 -33.62 -4.61
N THR A 1091 29.54 -32.81 -5.59
CA THR A 1091 30.91 -32.33 -5.78
C THR A 1091 30.87 -30.83 -6.00
N VAL A 1092 31.76 -30.07 -5.36
CA VAL A 1092 31.83 -28.61 -5.51
C VAL A 1092 32.16 -28.29 -6.98
N PRO A 1093 31.33 -27.51 -7.70
CA PRO A 1093 31.58 -27.21 -9.10
C PRO A 1093 32.72 -26.20 -9.24
N GLU A 1094 33.58 -26.40 -10.26
CA GLU A 1094 34.53 -25.37 -10.68
C GLU A 1094 33.78 -24.08 -11.06
N PRO A 1095 34.26 -22.88 -10.68
CA PRO A 1095 33.68 -21.62 -11.15
C PRO A 1095 33.66 -21.51 -12.67
N LEU A 1096 32.62 -20.87 -13.21
CA LEU A 1096 32.56 -20.52 -14.62
C LEU A 1096 33.35 -19.22 -14.84
N THR A 1097 34.49 -19.31 -15.53
CA THR A 1097 35.43 -18.20 -15.74
C THR A 1097 34.88 -17.14 -16.70
N ALA A 1098 35.47 -15.94 -16.69
CA ALA A 1098 35.12 -14.88 -17.65
C ALA A 1098 35.39 -15.33 -19.10
N ALA A 1099 36.51 -16.02 -19.36
CA ALA A 1099 36.85 -16.52 -20.68
C ALA A 1099 35.82 -17.53 -21.22
N GLU A 1100 35.39 -18.50 -20.40
CA GLU A 1100 34.34 -19.47 -20.79
C GLU A 1100 32.99 -18.77 -21.06
N LYS A 1101 32.64 -17.73 -20.28
CA LYS A 1101 31.44 -16.92 -20.49
C LYS A 1101 31.51 -16.17 -21.82
N ASP A 1102 32.61 -15.45 -22.07
CA ASP A 1102 32.81 -14.65 -23.29
C ASP A 1102 32.96 -15.53 -24.54
N GLU A 1103 33.51 -16.74 -24.42
CA GLU A 1103 33.54 -17.72 -25.51
C GLU A 1103 32.15 -18.26 -25.83
N PHE A 1104 31.39 -18.70 -24.82
CA PHE A 1104 30.04 -19.24 -25.05
C PHE A 1104 29.04 -18.18 -25.53
N LEU A 1105 29.20 -16.92 -25.13
CA LEU A 1105 28.36 -15.80 -25.58
C LEU A 1105 28.58 -15.46 -27.08
N LYS A 1106 29.75 -15.73 -27.66
CA LYS A 1106 29.97 -15.57 -29.12
C LYS A 1106 29.10 -16.51 -29.96
N ASN A 1107 28.64 -17.63 -29.39
CA ASN A 1107 27.75 -18.58 -30.05
C ASN A 1107 26.27 -18.15 -30.02
N LEU A 1108 25.94 -17.00 -29.40
CA LEU A 1108 24.60 -16.42 -29.48
C LEU A 1108 24.47 -15.61 -30.78
N THR A 1109 23.56 -16.03 -31.66
CA THR A 1109 23.29 -15.37 -32.94
C THR A 1109 21.78 -15.19 -33.19
N ASP A 1110 21.46 -14.38 -34.20
CA ASP A 1110 20.12 -14.21 -34.76
C ASP A 1110 19.06 -13.71 -33.77
N VAL A 1111 19.51 -12.92 -32.80
CA VAL A 1111 18.66 -12.27 -31.81
C VAL A 1111 17.98 -11.05 -32.43
N SER A 1112 16.70 -10.89 -32.11
CA SER A 1112 15.86 -9.75 -32.49
C SER A 1112 15.69 -8.81 -31.29
N LEU A 1113 15.69 -7.49 -31.53
CA LEU A 1113 15.57 -6.48 -30.48
C LEU A 1113 14.46 -5.47 -30.82
N ALA A 1114 13.58 -5.19 -29.87
CA ALA A 1114 12.63 -4.09 -29.93
C ALA A 1114 12.93 -3.02 -28.86
N SER A 1115 12.52 -1.78 -29.13
CA SER A 1115 12.59 -0.66 -28.19
C SER A 1115 11.30 0.17 -28.25
N ASP A 1116 10.72 0.51 -27.10
CA ASP A 1116 9.43 1.23 -27.03
C ASP A 1116 9.49 2.70 -27.52
N ALA A 1117 10.68 3.30 -27.50
CA ALA A 1117 10.99 4.56 -28.17
C ALA A 1117 12.34 4.49 -28.90
N PHE A 1118 12.68 5.53 -29.66
CA PHE A 1118 13.88 5.57 -30.49
C PHE A 1118 15.19 5.47 -29.69
N PHE A 1119 16.27 5.13 -30.40
CA PHE A 1119 17.62 5.19 -29.85
C PHE A 1119 18.20 6.61 -29.98
N PRO A 1120 18.58 7.28 -28.88
CA PRO A 1120 19.18 8.62 -28.97
C PRO A 1120 20.60 8.60 -29.54
N PHE A 1121 21.34 7.50 -29.39
CA PHE A 1121 22.74 7.36 -29.80
C PHE A 1121 23.03 5.92 -30.26
N ARG A 1122 24.16 5.71 -30.94
CA ARG A 1122 24.64 4.37 -31.37
C ARG A 1122 25.08 3.44 -30.24
N ASP A 1123 25.30 3.97 -29.03
CA ASP A 1123 25.76 3.21 -27.84
C ASP A 1123 24.90 1.98 -27.51
N SER A 1124 23.62 2.07 -27.86
CA SER A 1124 22.60 1.05 -27.71
C SER A 1124 22.79 -0.10 -28.73
N ILE A 1125 23.22 0.23 -29.94
CA ILE A 1125 23.62 -0.73 -30.97
C ILE A 1125 24.97 -1.36 -30.60
N ASP A 1126 25.95 -0.54 -30.19
CA ASP A 1126 27.29 -0.96 -29.74
C ASP A 1126 27.27 -1.91 -28.52
N HIS A 1127 26.17 -1.93 -27.75
CA HIS A 1127 25.93 -2.91 -26.69
C HIS A 1127 25.15 -4.13 -27.18
N ALA A 1128 24.12 -3.94 -28.02
CA ALA A 1128 23.27 -5.02 -28.52
C ALA A 1128 24.03 -6.06 -29.37
N THR A 1129 25.00 -5.62 -30.17
CA THR A 1129 25.81 -6.47 -31.05
C THR A 1129 26.60 -7.54 -30.30
N LYS A 1130 26.99 -7.27 -29.05
CA LYS A 1130 27.73 -8.18 -28.15
C LYS A 1130 26.88 -9.37 -27.69
N LEU A 1131 25.59 -9.40 -28.02
CA LEU A 1131 24.60 -10.39 -27.62
C LEU A 1131 23.87 -10.97 -28.83
N GLY A 1132 24.54 -11.08 -29.98
CA GLY A 1132 24.02 -11.76 -31.17
C GLY A 1132 22.92 -11.03 -31.92
N VAL A 1133 22.67 -9.75 -31.63
CA VAL A 1133 21.59 -8.98 -32.26
C VAL A 1133 21.90 -8.74 -33.73
N LYS A 1134 20.97 -9.17 -34.59
CA LYS A 1134 21.02 -9.01 -36.04
C LYS A 1134 19.78 -8.35 -36.65
N PHE A 1135 18.70 -8.24 -35.87
CA PHE A 1135 17.43 -7.69 -36.30
C PHE A 1135 16.92 -6.69 -35.26
N ILE A 1136 16.52 -5.48 -35.69
CA ILE A 1136 16.09 -4.40 -34.77
C ILE A 1136 14.78 -3.76 -35.25
N THR A 1137 13.89 -3.44 -34.31
CA THR A 1137 12.74 -2.54 -34.51
C THR A 1137 12.72 -1.42 -33.47
N GLN A 1138 12.55 -0.18 -33.94
CA GLN A 1138 12.41 1.03 -33.11
C GLN A 1138 11.53 2.05 -33.87
N PRO A 1139 10.83 3.00 -33.22
CA PRO A 1139 9.84 3.82 -33.93
C PRO A 1139 10.38 4.87 -34.90
N GLY A 1140 11.67 5.20 -34.83
CA GLY A 1140 12.26 6.36 -35.52
C GLY A 1140 11.90 7.68 -34.83
N GLY A 1141 12.35 8.79 -35.44
CA GLY A 1141 12.11 10.16 -34.95
C GLY A 1141 13.24 10.72 -34.07
N SER A 1142 14.41 10.09 -34.07
CA SER A 1142 15.62 10.63 -33.45
C SER A 1142 16.30 11.63 -34.39
N THR A 1143 16.74 12.79 -33.89
CA THR A 1143 17.63 13.69 -34.64
C THR A 1143 18.99 13.06 -34.97
N ARG A 1144 19.27 11.88 -34.42
CA ARG A 1144 20.47 11.05 -34.64
C ARG A 1144 20.14 9.67 -35.24
N ASP A 1145 18.97 9.49 -35.87
CA ASP A 1145 18.64 8.23 -36.55
C ASP A 1145 19.68 7.86 -37.63
N ALA A 1146 20.40 8.85 -38.20
CA ALA A 1146 21.54 8.60 -39.09
C ALA A 1146 22.73 7.90 -38.38
N ASP A 1147 23.13 8.36 -37.19
CA ASP A 1147 24.18 7.73 -36.36
C ASP A 1147 23.82 6.26 -36.05
N VAL A 1148 22.53 6.01 -35.77
CA VAL A 1148 21.99 4.69 -35.41
C VAL A 1148 21.92 3.76 -36.64
N LYS A 1149 21.50 4.26 -37.80
CA LYS A 1149 21.51 3.51 -39.08
C LYS A 1149 22.92 3.13 -39.48
N SER A 1150 23.86 4.08 -39.46
CA SER A 1150 25.26 3.83 -39.81
C SER A 1150 25.90 2.77 -38.90
N ALA A 1151 25.61 2.78 -37.59
CA ALA A 1151 26.05 1.71 -36.69
C ALA A 1151 25.38 0.36 -37.01
N CYS A 1152 24.10 0.33 -37.42
CA CYS A 1152 23.46 -0.91 -37.86
C CYS A 1152 24.10 -1.46 -39.15
N GLU A 1153 24.52 -0.61 -40.08
CA GLU A 1153 25.25 -1.01 -41.28
C GLU A 1153 26.65 -1.55 -40.92
N GLU A 1154 27.39 -0.85 -40.06
CA GLU A 1154 28.73 -1.22 -39.56
C GLU A 1154 28.78 -2.65 -38.98
N PHE A 1155 27.76 -3.04 -38.21
CA PHE A 1155 27.68 -4.37 -37.59
C PHE A 1155 26.89 -5.41 -38.41
N GLY A 1156 26.43 -5.07 -39.61
CA GLY A 1156 25.62 -5.95 -40.45
C GLY A 1156 24.31 -6.35 -39.77
N ILE A 1157 23.49 -5.36 -39.40
CA ILE A 1157 22.17 -5.48 -38.78
C ILE A 1157 21.08 -5.02 -39.75
N THR A 1158 19.95 -5.73 -39.76
CA THR A 1158 18.73 -5.29 -40.44
C THR A 1158 17.80 -4.58 -39.45
N MET A 1159 17.62 -3.27 -39.61
CA MET A 1159 16.75 -2.44 -38.76
C MET A 1159 15.53 -1.97 -39.55
N ALA A 1160 14.34 -2.05 -38.94
CA ALA A 1160 13.11 -1.45 -39.44
C ALA A 1160 12.58 -0.37 -38.48
N PHE A 1161 11.84 0.59 -39.04
CA PHE A 1161 11.10 1.60 -38.26
C PHE A 1161 9.64 1.18 -38.07
N SER A 1162 9.20 1.11 -36.82
CA SER A 1162 7.80 0.76 -36.52
C SER A 1162 6.83 1.92 -36.70
N ASN A 1163 7.33 3.16 -36.75
CA ASN A 1163 6.56 4.40 -36.75
C ASN A 1163 5.49 4.45 -35.62
N LEU A 1164 5.72 3.71 -34.53
CA LEU A 1164 4.79 3.49 -33.42
C LEU A 1164 5.55 3.42 -32.09
N ARG A 1165 5.46 4.49 -31.30
CA ARG A 1165 6.03 4.57 -29.94
C ARG A 1165 5.09 3.89 -28.93
N LEU A 1166 5.64 3.01 -28.10
CA LEU A 1166 4.88 2.08 -27.25
C LEU A 1166 5.07 2.37 -25.75
N PHE A 1167 4.98 3.64 -25.35
CA PHE A 1167 5.10 4.00 -23.94
C PHE A 1167 3.94 3.46 -23.09
N HIS A 1168 4.27 2.91 -21.92
CA HIS A 1168 3.35 2.39 -20.92
C HIS A 1168 3.84 2.76 -19.50
N HIS A 1169 2.93 3.27 -18.68
CA HIS A 1169 3.18 3.83 -17.34
C HIS A 1169 1.98 3.58 -16.42
#